data_AF-A0AAV2TUH6-F1
#
_entry.id   AF-A0AAV2TUH6-F1
#
_cell.length_a   1.000
_cell.length_b   1.000
_cell.length_c   1.000
_cell.angle_alpha   90.00
_cell.angle_beta   90.00
_cell.angle_gamma   90.00
#
_symmetry.space_group_name_H-M   'P 1'
#
loop_
_entity.id
_entity.type
_entity.pdbx_description
1 polymer ?
#
loop_
_entity_poly.entity_id
_entity_poly.type
_entity_poly.pdbx_seq_one_letter_code
_entity_poly.pdbx_strand_id
1 'polypeptide(L)'
;MSLIHSLDALIANDSADELNLALHAHSVHKLCKENLVDFIQWLCNSLRNLHGKCEDSVLNVLRLFLRDVPLRFEVDECLLLLTGQLDFLKDSPAFACLLHPLATCVEASGPSRFARVKPVLNTLTRTLSLMCTGFLDGRAKDFLCNLSAAVGFYESVVETCGCKLTDAQTKEFLLQHVFFLFAQPLVVVANASSSFDLLGKFINALTTLVPNLHALYSSDLSALCSELHDPHGGAPLILTVPGWLRILSYVLTEAQPADLRNSWPLVYTRAHHFELAHEFVVFILDENNRATFLDSPQNDENTATLSIPESVYSEIQLHSIKFLSTLFREQGSLLPSSWWSDKHLQYIILLEKIATRPVSSDALPPLTTEAVKCVEQALAQSTSMAQYQLFCHLLDPSRSNIHYGWRGHMVTACKNYIHDIGLRSMGQTSAIIEHNNHGNETYDYVSREEFAHLCELIFRYPLPACNDSLLDQSSWLLAALNMALYVVLRRTSLDDISCTNMLYGLLRGRGADSRFHTLFFHPLEVEIGQSLMRHEAQLSTLENSRKVCGDSTQAKRWDAEMLHRSVGLVRKQLPRCVGLWHARSDYHFRPANANSYSLSPSGMSCGFRNRFPSCSIWRYLTAGRTTSTEGPSTKDSSSINITDAELKSRVLESAICYVNQYGWSREAVEAACVTQGLPPGLHTLAMPGGDIDLIVYFYASRNEQLAEAMSQWQFSSAGDGQAASRLHSKEEVDAFLYRALKYRLERNIPVMPVWPQALGTLASPKNVPSTIGLVAQLVDEVWAQAGDRSTDMTWYAKRLGLAYVYNLTDVFMTQDKSVNFEDSWRFLQSRIGDLRSMKQMDLKAVSSMLCDGVYAFGNVTCNILGLKRKS
;
A
#
# COMPACT_ATOMS: atom_id res chain seq x y z
N MET A 1 -3.28 59.30 29.39
CA MET A 1 -4.71 58.93 29.42
C MET A 1 -5.58 59.79 28.49
N SER A 2 -5.70 61.12 28.64
CA SER A 2 -6.58 61.93 27.74
C SER A 2 -6.19 61.89 26.26
N LEU A 3 -4.88 61.82 25.97
CA LEU A 3 -4.36 61.74 24.61
C LEU A 3 -4.57 60.35 23.97
N ILE A 4 -4.42 59.27 24.76
CA ILE A 4 -4.71 57.89 24.32
C ILE A 4 -6.19 57.75 23.94
N HIS A 5 -7.11 58.30 24.75
CA HIS A 5 -8.54 58.33 24.39
C HIS A 5 -8.84 59.12 23.11
N SER A 6 -8.05 60.16 22.81
CA SER A 6 -8.20 60.93 21.57
C SER A 6 -7.71 60.13 20.36
N LEU A 7 -6.62 59.37 20.51
CA LEU A 7 -6.12 58.46 19.48
C LEU A 7 -7.09 57.29 19.25
N ASP A 8 -7.68 56.73 20.30
CA ASP A 8 -8.72 55.69 20.21
C ASP A 8 -9.95 56.20 19.45
N ALA A 9 -10.34 57.46 19.66
CA ALA A 9 -11.44 58.08 18.92
C ALA A 9 -11.13 58.26 17.43
N LEU A 10 -9.89 58.62 17.08
CA LEU A 10 -9.44 58.72 15.68
C LEU A 10 -9.37 57.35 14.99
N ILE A 11 -8.97 56.31 15.71
CA ILE A 11 -9.00 54.92 15.25
C ILE A 11 -10.45 54.47 15.03
N ALA A 12 -11.37 54.79 15.95
CA ALA A 12 -12.79 54.45 15.82
C ALA A 12 -13.49 55.17 14.65
N ASN A 13 -13.00 56.35 14.28
CA ASN A 13 -13.48 57.16 13.15
C ASN A 13 -12.74 56.85 11.83
N ASP A 14 -11.85 55.84 11.80
CA ASP A 14 -11.08 55.37 10.64
C ASP A 14 -10.31 56.48 9.88
N SER A 15 -9.87 57.51 10.59
CA SER A 15 -9.27 58.71 9.98
C SER A 15 -7.74 58.61 9.93
N ALA A 16 -7.21 57.88 8.92
CA ALA A 16 -5.78 57.57 8.80
C ALA A 16 -4.85 58.80 8.71
N ASP A 17 -5.22 59.81 7.93
CA ASP A 17 -4.41 61.03 7.75
C ASP A 17 -4.33 61.87 9.02
N GLU A 18 -5.46 62.03 9.72
CA GLU A 18 -5.54 62.74 10.98
C GLU A 18 -4.79 62.00 12.10
N LEU A 19 -4.89 60.67 12.11
CA LEU A 19 -4.11 59.82 13.03
C LEU A 19 -2.61 59.96 12.78
N ASN A 20 -2.17 59.97 11.51
CA ASN A 20 -0.76 60.15 11.18
C ASN A 20 -0.24 61.52 11.63
N LEU A 21 -0.99 62.59 11.39
CA LEU A 21 -0.66 63.94 11.87
C LEU A 21 -0.60 64.02 13.40
N ALA A 22 -1.55 63.37 14.08
CA ALA A 22 -1.60 63.34 15.55
C ALA A 22 -0.39 62.60 16.12
N LEU A 23 -0.03 61.43 15.60
CA LEU A 23 1.13 60.65 16.06
C LEU A 23 2.47 61.37 15.87
N HIS A 24 2.58 62.22 14.83
CA HIS A 24 3.78 63.01 14.55
C HIS A 24 3.81 64.38 15.27
N ALA A 25 2.77 64.72 16.03
CA ALA A 25 2.72 65.98 16.75
C ALA A 25 3.74 66.05 17.89
N HIS A 26 4.27 67.25 18.14
CA HIS A 26 5.26 67.49 19.20
C HIS A 26 4.73 67.15 20.61
N SER A 27 3.42 67.27 20.82
CA SER A 27 2.72 66.88 22.05
C SER A 27 2.79 65.37 22.32
N VAL A 28 2.69 64.54 21.27
CA VAL A 28 2.80 63.08 21.37
C VAL A 28 4.25 62.67 21.65
N HIS A 29 5.22 63.30 20.97
CA HIS A 29 6.63 63.03 21.23
C HIS A 29 7.03 63.31 22.69
N LYS A 30 6.54 64.42 23.28
CA LYS A 30 6.78 64.75 24.69
C LYS A 30 6.13 63.74 25.64
N LEU A 31 4.89 63.31 25.36
CA LEU A 31 4.17 62.34 26.17
C LEU A 31 4.83 60.94 26.11
N CYS A 32 5.26 60.50 24.93
CA CYS A 32 5.97 59.24 24.76
C CYS A 32 7.30 59.22 25.50
N LYS A 33 7.97 60.37 25.64
CA LYS A 33 9.21 60.48 26.44
C LYS A 33 8.96 60.40 27.95
N GLU A 34 7.78 60.78 28.43
CA GLU A 34 7.41 60.74 29.85
C GLU A 34 6.80 59.38 30.26
N ASN A 35 6.11 58.66 29.34
CA ASN A 35 5.46 57.38 29.60
C ASN A 35 5.57 56.41 28.40
N LEU A 36 6.79 56.02 28.00
CA LEU A 36 7.04 55.17 26.83
C LEU A 36 6.41 53.77 26.96
N VAL A 37 6.44 53.21 28.18
CA VAL A 37 5.91 51.87 28.51
C VAL A 37 4.43 51.74 28.16
N ASP A 38 3.60 52.62 28.73
CA ASP A 38 2.15 52.61 28.54
C ASP A 38 1.78 52.85 27.06
N PHE A 39 2.57 53.67 26.37
CA PHE A 39 2.36 53.98 24.96
C PHE A 39 2.66 52.78 24.05
N ILE A 40 3.79 52.09 24.26
CA ILE A 40 4.13 50.87 23.50
C ILE A 40 3.09 49.77 23.77
N GLN A 41 2.65 49.62 25.01
CA GLN A 41 1.61 48.66 25.37
C GLN A 41 0.27 48.98 24.69
N TRP A 42 -0.13 50.26 24.67
CA TRP A 42 -1.32 50.72 23.94
C TRP A 42 -1.21 50.46 22.44
N LEU A 43 -0.06 50.76 21.83
CA LEU A 43 0.18 50.57 20.39
C LEU A 43 0.10 49.09 20.00
N CYS A 44 0.71 48.21 20.79
CA CYS A 44 0.67 46.76 20.57
C CYS A 44 -0.75 46.19 20.78
N ASN A 45 -1.48 46.67 21.80
CA ASN A 45 -2.86 46.28 22.03
C ASN A 45 -3.78 46.74 20.90
N SER A 46 -3.57 47.94 20.38
CA SER A 46 -4.31 48.47 19.22
C SER A 46 -4.06 47.64 17.97
N LEU A 47 -2.79 47.33 17.65
CA LEU A 47 -2.45 46.46 16.53
C LEU A 47 -3.06 45.05 16.65
N ARG A 48 -3.08 44.48 17.86
CA ARG A 48 -3.70 43.18 18.13
C ARG A 48 -5.21 43.19 17.91
N ASN A 49 -5.90 44.22 18.38
CA ASN A 49 -7.37 44.29 18.39
C ASN A 49 -7.97 44.72 17.04
N LEU A 50 -7.24 45.54 16.28
CA LEU A 50 -7.68 46.08 14.99
C LEU A 50 -7.44 45.11 13.82
N HIS A 51 -6.62 44.08 14.02
CA HIS A 51 -6.34 43.09 12.99
C HIS A 51 -7.62 42.35 12.56
N GLY A 52 -7.98 42.46 11.27
CA GLY A 52 -9.19 41.87 10.69
C GLY A 52 -10.49 42.67 10.92
N LYS A 53 -10.44 43.86 11.53
CA LYS A 53 -11.63 44.68 11.85
C LYS A 53 -11.69 46.08 11.21
N CYS A 54 -10.55 46.67 10.86
CA CYS A 54 -10.45 48.02 10.25
C CYS A 54 -9.84 47.96 8.84
N GLU A 55 -9.96 49.06 8.07
CA GLU A 55 -9.26 49.23 6.79
C GLU A 55 -7.73 49.19 6.96
N ASP A 56 -7.02 48.69 5.93
CA ASP A 56 -5.55 48.55 5.94
C ASP A 56 -4.81 49.90 6.12
N SER A 57 -5.48 51.03 5.87
CA SER A 57 -4.92 52.38 5.94
C SER A 57 -4.48 52.78 7.37
N VAL A 58 -5.35 52.63 8.37
CA VAL A 58 -5.06 52.93 9.78
C VAL A 58 -4.03 51.96 10.36
N LEU A 59 -4.14 50.67 10.03
CA LEU A 59 -3.17 49.66 10.45
C LEU A 59 -1.77 49.96 9.90
N ASN A 60 -1.67 50.44 8.66
CA ASN A 60 -0.39 50.84 8.07
C ASN A 60 0.23 52.06 8.76
N VAL A 61 -0.57 53.07 9.14
CA VAL A 61 -0.07 54.23 9.90
C VAL A 61 0.53 53.79 11.24
N LEU A 62 -0.17 52.91 11.98
CA LEU A 62 0.33 52.38 13.26
C LEU A 62 1.59 51.52 13.09
N ARG A 63 1.67 50.70 12.04
CA ARG A 63 2.86 49.90 11.69
C ARG A 63 4.07 50.76 11.35
N LEU A 64 3.88 51.80 10.53
CA LEU A 64 4.93 52.73 10.16
C LEU A 64 5.43 53.51 11.38
N PHE A 65 4.52 53.97 12.23
CA PHE A 65 4.91 54.64 13.47
C PHE A 65 5.71 53.71 14.39
N LEU A 66 5.27 52.45 14.56
CA LEU A 66 5.99 51.46 15.37
C LEU A 66 7.42 51.23 14.83
N ARG A 67 7.61 51.22 13.52
CA ARG A 67 8.92 51.11 12.85
C ARG A 67 9.84 52.31 13.16
N ASP A 68 9.28 53.49 13.35
CA ASP A 68 10.02 54.72 13.63
C ASP A 68 10.42 54.88 15.11
N VAL A 69 9.79 54.13 16.03
CA VAL A 69 10.04 54.24 17.49
C VAL A 69 11.54 54.10 17.84
N PRO A 70 12.29 53.10 17.33
CA PRO A 70 13.72 52.96 17.62
C PRO A 70 14.58 54.16 17.17
N LEU A 71 14.12 54.94 16.20
CA LEU A 71 14.85 56.10 15.68
C LEU A 71 14.62 57.37 16.52
N ARG A 72 13.59 57.38 17.37
CA ARG A 72 13.12 58.57 18.10
C ARG A 72 13.42 58.52 19.60
N PHE A 73 13.62 57.33 20.16
CA PHE A 73 13.77 57.11 21.61
C PHE A 73 15.06 56.34 21.93
N GLU A 74 15.35 56.17 23.22
CA GLU A 74 16.54 55.45 23.66
C GLU A 74 16.45 53.97 23.26
N VAL A 75 17.48 53.49 22.54
CA VAL A 75 17.52 52.14 21.94
C VAL A 75 17.40 51.05 22.99
N ASP A 76 18.03 51.23 24.15
CA ASP A 76 18.05 50.23 25.23
C ASP A 76 16.66 50.05 25.87
N GLU A 77 15.95 51.16 26.09
CA GLU A 77 14.59 51.15 26.62
C GLU A 77 13.61 50.53 25.60
N CYS A 78 13.76 50.88 24.31
CA CYS A 78 12.97 50.31 23.23
C CYS A 78 13.18 48.79 23.10
N LEU A 79 14.41 48.31 23.19
CA LEU A 79 14.74 46.89 23.07
C LEU A 79 14.10 46.07 24.19
N LEU A 80 14.15 46.55 25.43
CA LEU A 80 13.51 45.90 26.58
C LEU A 80 11.98 45.87 26.42
N LEU A 81 11.36 47.01 26.11
CA LEU A 81 9.91 47.15 26.04
C LEU A 81 9.31 46.35 24.88
N LEU A 82 9.92 46.40 23.69
CA LEU A 82 9.45 45.66 22.52
C LEU A 82 9.62 44.13 22.72
N THR A 83 10.70 43.69 23.36
CA THR A 83 10.91 42.26 23.67
C THR A 83 9.81 41.75 24.61
N GLY A 84 9.42 42.54 25.60
CA GLY A 84 8.33 42.20 26.52
C GLY A 84 6.96 42.02 25.84
N GLN A 85 6.77 42.56 24.64
CA GLN A 85 5.50 42.44 23.89
C GLN A 85 5.45 41.22 22.95
N LEU A 86 6.56 40.50 22.73
CA LEU A 86 6.59 39.33 21.83
C LEU A 86 5.64 38.22 22.27
N ASP A 87 5.64 37.88 23.56
CA ASP A 87 4.73 36.88 24.12
C ASP A 87 3.26 37.31 24.09
N PHE A 88 3.02 38.60 24.30
CA PHE A 88 1.67 39.17 24.29
C PHE A 88 1.03 39.06 22.90
N LEU A 89 1.83 39.17 21.84
CA LEU A 89 1.38 39.11 20.45
C LEU A 89 1.50 37.72 19.82
N LYS A 90 1.92 36.68 20.54
CA LYS A 90 2.15 35.32 19.98
C LYS A 90 0.98 34.75 19.16
N ASP A 91 -0.26 35.08 19.54
CA ASP A 91 -1.48 34.59 18.88
C ASP A 91 -2.01 35.54 17.79
N SER A 92 -1.26 36.60 17.47
CA SER A 92 -1.67 37.64 16.53
C SER A 92 -0.63 37.82 15.42
N PRO A 93 -1.05 38.07 14.16
CA PRO A 93 -0.14 38.46 13.08
C PRO A 93 0.51 39.84 13.30
N ALA A 94 0.08 40.58 14.33
CA ALA A 94 0.80 41.76 14.80
C ALA A 94 2.21 41.43 15.34
N PHE A 95 2.49 40.16 15.68
CA PHE A 95 3.83 39.69 16.04
C PHE A 95 4.89 40.05 15.00
N ALA A 96 4.62 39.83 13.71
CA ALA A 96 5.54 40.18 12.63
C ALA A 96 5.89 41.68 12.59
N CYS A 97 5.00 42.55 13.07
CA CYS A 97 5.21 43.99 13.09
C CYS A 97 6.24 44.43 14.14
N LEU A 98 6.49 43.63 15.18
CA LEU A 98 7.51 43.92 16.22
C LEU A 98 8.93 43.57 15.78
N LEU A 99 9.08 42.66 14.82
CA LEU A 99 10.39 42.11 14.48
C LEU A 99 11.26 43.11 13.70
N HIS A 100 10.67 43.92 12.82
CA HIS A 100 11.40 44.99 12.14
C HIS A 100 11.95 46.06 13.09
N PRO A 101 11.16 46.69 14.00
CA PRO A 101 11.71 47.68 14.92
C PRO A 101 12.72 47.07 15.90
N LEU A 102 12.55 45.80 16.29
CA LEU A 102 13.57 45.07 17.06
C LEU A 102 14.88 44.92 16.26
N ALA A 103 14.82 44.58 14.96
CA ALA A 103 16.01 44.54 14.11
C ALA A 103 16.72 45.90 14.07
N THR A 104 15.97 47.00 13.88
CA THR A 104 16.52 48.36 13.91
C THR A 104 17.21 48.69 15.25
N CYS A 105 16.63 48.26 16.39
CA CYS A 105 17.28 48.41 17.70
C CYS A 105 18.60 47.63 17.80
N VAL A 106 18.66 46.42 17.23
CA VAL A 106 19.88 45.61 17.21
C VAL A 106 20.96 46.25 16.33
N GLU A 107 20.58 46.71 15.14
CA GLU A 107 21.44 47.46 14.22
C GLU A 107 22.06 48.70 14.89
N ALA A 108 21.23 49.48 15.60
CA ALA A 108 21.67 50.67 16.31
C ALA A 108 22.53 50.37 17.55
N SER A 109 22.32 49.23 18.21
CA SER A 109 23.10 48.81 19.39
C SER A 109 24.52 48.37 19.03
N GLY A 110 24.71 47.81 17.84
CA GLY A 110 25.99 47.35 17.33
C GLY A 110 26.56 46.08 18.01
N PRO A 111 27.64 45.50 17.47
CA PRO A 111 28.18 44.22 17.93
C PRO A 111 28.83 44.28 19.33
N SER A 112 29.25 45.45 19.80
CA SER A 112 29.91 45.63 21.10
C SER A 112 28.98 45.43 22.30
N ARG A 113 27.65 45.47 22.09
CA ARG A 113 26.63 45.32 23.14
C ARG A 113 25.73 44.10 22.92
N PHE A 114 26.21 43.06 22.23
CA PHE A 114 25.44 41.87 21.88
C PHE A 114 24.80 41.15 23.07
N ALA A 115 25.36 41.25 24.28
CA ALA A 115 24.75 40.70 25.50
C ALA A 115 23.28 41.14 25.70
N ARG A 116 22.91 42.33 25.21
CA ARG A 116 21.54 42.87 25.27
C ARG A 116 20.60 42.26 24.23
N VAL A 117 21.13 41.64 23.18
CA VAL A 117 20.36 40.97 22.11
C VAL A 117 19.99 39.53 22.51
N LYS A 118 20.78 38.89 23.38
CA LYS A 118 20.53 37.51 23.85
C LYS A 118 19.11 37.29 24.41
N PRO A 119 18.54 38.16 25.27
CA PRO A 119 17.16 38.02 25.75
C PRO A 119 16.11 38.09 24.64
N VAL A 120 16.35 38.85 23.58
CA VAL A 120 15.47 38.96 22.42
C VAL A 120 15.40 37.61 21.70
N LEU A 121 16.57 37.01 21.42
CA LEU A 121 16.69 35.73 20.73
C LEU A 121 16.08 34.58 21.55
N ASN A 122 16.31 34.56 22.87
CA ASN A 122 15.71 33.59 23.79
C ASN A 122 14.18 33.70 23.81
N THR A 123 13.65 34.92 23.92
CA THR A 123 12.20 35.17 23.92
C THR A 123 11.59 34.75 22.58
N LEU A 124 12.20 35.17 21.47
CA LEU A 124 11.76 34.85 20.12
C LEU A 124 11.68 33.34 19.88
N THR A 125 12.73 32.60 20.26
CA THR A 125 12.81 31.14 20.14
C THR A 125 11.68 30.46 20.93
N ARG A 126 11.47 30.89 22.18
CA ARG A 126 10.38 30.38 23.01
C ARG A 126 9.00 30.68 22.42
N THR A 127 8.77 31.91 21.95
CA THR A 127 7.49 32.29 21.34
C THR A 127 7.23 31.50 20.05
N LEU A 128 8.25 31.30 19.20
CA LEU A 128 8.15 30.48 17.99
C LEU A 128 7.83 29.02 18.31
N SER A 129 8.46 28.43 19.34
CA SER A 129 8.17 27.06 19.78
C SER A 129 6.70 26.90 20.21
N LEU A 130 6.17 27.85 20.99
CA LEU A 130 4.75 27.89 21.39
C LEU A 130 3.80 28.08 20.20
N MET A 131 4.19 28.83 19.17
CA MET A 131 3.39 28.97 17.96
C MET A 131 3.41 27.69 17.11
N CYS A 132 4.52 26.94 17.08
CA CYS A 132 4.61 25.67 16.36
C CYS A 132 3.58 24.65 16.86
N THR A 133 3.34 24.57 18.17
CA THR A 133 2.30 23.68 18.71
C THR A 133 0.91 24.12 18.27
N GLY A 134 0.63 25.43 18.25
CA GLY A 134 -0.65 25.97 17.79
C GLY A 134 -0.88 25.90 16.28
N PHE A 135 0.17 25.76 15.47
CA PHE A 135 0.08 25.54 14.03
C PHE A 135 -0.59 24.20 13.70
N LEU A 136 -0.22 23.14 14.45
CA LEU A 136 -0.78 21.80 14.28
C LEU A 136 -2.29 21.74 14.60
N ASP A 137 -2.82 22.71 15.34
CA ASP A 137 -4.25 22.86 15.65
C ASP A 137 -5.05 23.67 14.60
N GLY A 138 -4.45 24.02 13.45
CA GLY A 138 -5.17 24.61 12.30
C GLY A 138 -4.98 26.11 12.05
N ARG A 139 -4.07 26.80 12.76
CA ARG A 139 -3.74 28.24 12.55
C ARG A 139 -2.59 28.45 11.57
N ALA A 140 -2.72 27.92 10.35
CA ALA A 140 -1.58 27.76 9.44
C ALA A 140 -1.03 29.05 8.80
N LYS A 141 -1.90 30.00 8.42
CA LYS A 141 -1.50 31.16 7.59
C LYS A 141 -0.70 32.21 8.38
N ASP A 142 -1.10 32.48 9.62
CA ASP A 142 -0.49 33.51 10.45
C ASP A 142 0.92 33.08 10.92
N PHE A 143 1.10 31.79 11.19
CA PHE A 143 2.39 31.22 11.56
C PHE A 143 3.45 31.40 10.46
N LEU A 144 3.10 31.15 9.20
CA LEU A 144 4.05 31.32 8.08
C LEU A 144 4.52 32.78 7.93
N CYS A 145 3.61 33.74 8.11
CA CYS A 145 3.93 35.16 8.03
C CYS A 145 4.86 35.57 9.19
N ASN A 146 4.54 35.12 10.41
CA ASN A 146 5.36 35.33 11.60
C ASN A 146 6.74 34.69 11.50
N LEU A 147 6.82 33.47 10.96
CA LEU A 147 8.08 32.77 10.72
C LEU A 147 8.92 33.49 9.66
N SER A 148 8.32 33.95 8.56
CA SER A 148 9.01 34.74 7.54
C SER A 148 9.60 36.03 8.11
N ALA A 149 8.85 36.71 8.98
CA ALA A 149 9.34 37.91 9.66
C ALA A 149 10.46 37.57 10.65
N ALA A 150 10.39 36.43 11.34
CA ALA A 150 11.45 35.95 12.23
C ALA A 150 12.73 35.67 11.45
N VAL A 151 12.66 34.96 10.32
CA VAL A 151 13.82 34.71 9.45
C VAL A 151 14.46 36.04 9.01
N GLY A 152 13.66 37.04 8.63
CA GLY A 152 14.18 38.37 8.27
C GLY A 152 14.85 39.11 9.44
N PHE A 153 14.36 38.94 10.67
CA PHE A 153 15.03 39.45 11.86
C PHE A 153 16.39 38.77 12.07
N TYR A 154 16.46 37.44 11.97
CA TYR A 154 17.72 36.71 12.09
C TYR A 154 18.73 37.11 11.00
N GLU A 155 18.28 37.33 9.76
CA GLU A 155 19.11 37.82 8.65
C GLU A 155 19.77 39.17 8.99
N SER A 156 18.99 40.17 9.44
CA SER A 156 19.52 41.48 9.85
C SER A 156 20.51 41.36 11.02
N VAL A 157 20.21 40.51 12.02
CA VAL A 157 21.13 40.29 13.16
C VAL A 157 22.45 39.68 12.69
N VAL A 158 22.39 38.70 11.78
CA VAL A 158 23.56 38.01 11.24
C VAL A 158 24.39 38.93 10.34
N GLU A 159 23.78 39.74 9.48
CA GLU A 159 24.50 40.72 8.64
C GLU A 159 25.20 41.78 9.50
N THR A 160 24.54 42.26 10.55
CA THR A 160 25.05 43.32 11.42
C THR A 160 26.17 42.83 12.34
N CYS A 161 25.96 41.67 12.97
CA CYS A 161 26.83 41.16 14.03
C CYS A 161 27.81 40.08 13.54
N GLY A 162 27.42 39.24 12.57
CA GLY A 162 28.09 37.99 12.23
C GLY A 162 29.58 38.12 11.89
N CYS A 163 29.95 39.06 11.01
CA CYS A 163 31.36 39.24 10.61
C CYS A 163 32.23 39.97 11.66
N LYS A 164 31.62 40.65 12.64
CA LYS A 164 32.30 41.54 13.59
C LYS A 164 32.42 40.97 15.01
N LEU A 165 31.75 39.85 15.29
CA LEU A 165 31.86 39.15 16.57
C LEU A 165 33.24 38.45 16.66
N THR A 166 34.00 38.76 17.70
CA THR A 166 35.31 38.11 17.98
C THR A 166 35.20 37.00 19.02
N ASP A 167 34.15 37.01 19.84
CA ASP A 167 33.94 36.04 20.92
C ASP A 167 33.32 34.73 20.39
N ALA A 168 33.97 33.60 20.67
CA ALA A 168 33.54 32.27 20.23
C ALA A 168 32.23 31.83 20.88
N GLN A 169 32.01 32.15 22.16
CA GLN A 169 30.78 31.79 22.88
C GLN A 169 29.55 32.48 22.30
N THR A 170 29.70 33.75 21.89
CA THR A 170 28.62 34.51 21.28
C THR A 170 28.29 34.03 19.87
N LYS A 171 29.29 33.58 19.08
CA LYS A 171 29.06 32.94 17.79
C LYS A 171 28.31 31.62 17.93
N GLU A 172 28.73 30.80 18.89
CA GLU A 172 28.09 29.51 19.18
C GLU A 172 26.63 29.70 19.62
N PHE A 173 26.36 30.68 20.49
CA PHE A 173 25.00 31.04 20.88
C PHE A 173 24.12 31.41 19.68
N LEU A 174 24.63 32.26 18.78
CA LEU A 174 23.89 32.66 17.59
C LEU A 174 23.67 31.46 16.63
N LEU A 175 24.69 30.61 16.48
CA LEU A 175 24.61 29.40 15.68
C LEU A 175 23.52 28.44 16.19
N GLN A 176 23.40 28.24 17.50
CA GLN A 176 22.36 27.41 18.12
C GLN A 176 20.95 27.93 17.85
N HIS A 177 20.73 29.24 17.98
CA HIS A 177 19.44 29.85 17.62
C HIS A 177 19.13 29.72 16.13
N VAL A 178 20.17 29.74 15.29
CA VAL A 178 20.00 29.54 13.86
C VAL A 178 19.60 28.08 13.59
N PHE A 179 20.30 27.10 14.18
CA PHE A 179 19.90 25.69 14.09
C PHE A 179 18.49 25.41 14.58
N PHE A 180 18.03 26.09 15.64
CA PHE A 180 16.65 25.94 16.13
C PHE A 180 15.61 26.19 15.03
N LEU A 181 15.78 27.22 14.20
CA LEU A 181 14.83 27.53 13.13
C LEU A 181 14.76 26.41 12.09
N PHE A 182 15.89 25.73 11.80
CA PHE A 182 15.90 24.53 10.97
C PHE A 182 15.27 23.33 11.68
N ALA A 183 15.53 23.16 12.98
CA ALA A 183 15.18 21.96 13.72
C ALA A 183 13.67 21.79 13.98
N GLN A 184 12.98 22.88 14.29
CA GLN A 184 11.58 22.83 14.71
C GLN A 184 10.64 23.59 13.74
N PRO A 185 10.73 24.92 13.58
CA PRO A 185 9.76 25.65 12.73
C PRO A 185 9.78 25.25 11.25
N LEU A 186 10.97 25.15 10.63
CA LEU A 186 11.08 24.86 9.20
C LEU A 186 10.79 23.39 8.85
N VAL A 187 10.99 22.46 9.79
CA VAL A 187 10.62 21.04 9.59
C VAL A 187 9.11 20.87 9.58
N VAL A 188 8.40 21.51 10.53
CA VAL A 188 6.93 21.45 10.61
C VAL A 188 6.27 22.07 9.35
N VAL A 189 6.91 23.08 8.76
CA VAL A 189 6.37 23.84 7.61
C VAL A 189 6.76 23.27 6.24
N ALA A 190 7.56 22.19 6.18
CA ALA A 190 8.21 21.72 4.95
C ALA A 190 7.30 21.51 3.72
N ASN A 191 5.99 21.33 3.87
CA ASN A 191 5.06 21.15 2.74
C ASN A 191 4.51 22.48 2.15
N ALA A 192 4.84 23.64 2.72
CA ALA A 192 4.40 24.94 2.21
C ALA A 192 5.31 25.43 1.08
N SER A 193 4.73 25.95 -0.01
CA SER A 193 5.47 26.52 -1.15
C SER A 193 6.43 27.65 -0.76
N SER A 194 6.14 28.37 0.32
CA SER A 194 7.00 29.44 0.86
C SER A 194 8.21 28.93 1.66
N SER A 195 8.30 27.64 1.95
CA SER A 195 9.39 27.09 2.78
C SER A 195 10.76 27.15 2.09
N PHE A 196 10.79 27.00 0.76
CA PHE A 196 12.04 27.01 -0.03
C PHE A 196 12.72 28.38 -0.02
N ASP A 197 11.97 29.46 -0.23
CA ASP A 197 12.49 30.83 -0.21
C ASP A 197 13.07 31.19 1.18
N LEU A 198 12.39 30.76 2.25
CA LEU A 198 12.85 30.97 3.62
C LEU A 198 14.14 30.20 3.90
N LEU A 199 14.25 28.98 3.37
CA LEU A 199 15.39 28.13 3.61
C LEU A 199 16.64 28.64 2.88
N GLY A 200 16.49 29.09 1.62
CA GLY A 200 17.59 29.72 0.87
C GLY A 200 18.17 30.94 1.59
N LYS A 201 17.32 31.85 2.09
CA LYS A 201 17.76 33.02 2.89
C LYS A 201 18.56 32.61 4.11
N PHE A 202 18.13 31.54 4.77
CA PHE A 202 18.71 31.13 6.03
C PHE A 202 20.00 30.32 5.87
N ILE A 203 20.13 29.55 4.78
CA ILE A 203 21.42 28.97 4.39
C ILE A 203 22.43 30.07 4.07
N ASN A 204 22.01 31.13 3.36
CA ASN A 204 22.89 32.28 3.12
C ASN A 204 23.34 32.89 4.46
N ALA A 205 22.43 33.13 5.39
CA ALA A 205 22.78 33.61 6.74
C ALA A 205 23.76 32.66 7.46
N LEU A 206 23.52 31.33 7.43
CA LEU A 206 24.45 30.34 7.99
C LEU A 206 25.85 30.44 7.39
N THR A 207 25.96 30.58 6.07
CA THR A 207 27.26 30.65 5.38
C THR A 207 28.05 31.91 5.73
N THR A 208 27.37 32.98 6.16
CA THR A 208 28.06 34.17 6.67
C THR A 208 28.61 33.98 8.09
N LEU A 209 27.96 33.17 8.92
CA LEU A 209 28.44 32.82 10.26
C LEU A 209 29.56 31.77 10.20
N VAL A 210 29.43 30.82 9.28
CA VAL A 210 30.31 29.67 9.14
C VAL A 210 30.82 29.60 7.70
N PRO A 211 32.10 29.96 7.44
CA PRO A 211 32.63 30.06 6.09
C PRO A 211 32.76 28.71 5.35
N ASN A 212 32.63 27.58 6.04
CA ASN A 212 32.57 26.26 5.43
C ASN A 212 31.51 25.38 6.11
N LEU A 213 30.31 25.35 5.54
CA LEU A 213 29.17 24.57 6.04
C LEU A 213 29.47 23.07 6.11
N HIS A 214 30.22 22.54 5.14
CA HIS A 214 30.61 21.13 5.11
C HIS A 214 31.59 20.77 6.25
N ALA A 215 32.47 21.69 6.64
CA ALA A 215 33.37 21.48 7.78
C ALA A 215 32.59 21.40 9.10
N LEU A 216 31.55 22.24 9.27
CA LEU A 216 30.64 22.17 10.41
C LEU A 216 29.87 20.86 10.42
N TYR A 217 29.31 20.45 9.27
CA TYR A 217 28.65 19.16 9.12
C TYR A 217 29.57 18.00 9.56
N SER A 218 30.83 18.00 9.10
CA SER A 218 31.78 16.94 9.42
C SER A 218 32.13 16.92 10.92
N SER A 219 32.24 18.09 11.54
CA SER A 219 32.47 18.24 12.98
C SER A 219 31.30 17.68 13.78
N ASP A 220 30.07 18.10 13.47
CA ASP A 220 28.87 17.66 14.18
C ASP A 220 28.58 16.18 13.96
N LEU A 221 28.82 15.66 12.75
CA LEU A 221 28.73 14.23 12.46
C LEU A 221 29.73 13.43 13.31
N SER A 222 30.97 13.91 13.41
CA SER A 222 32.00 13.24 14.23
C SER A 222 31.65 13.23 15.72
N ALA A 223 31.02 14.30 16.21
CA ALA A 223 30.51 14.38 17.57
C ALA A 223 29.36 13.38 17.80
N LEU A 224 28.42 13.29 16.86
CA LEU A 224 27.30 12.34 16.90
C LEU A 224 27.78 10.88 16.93
N CYS A 225 28.78 10.54 16.11
CA CYS A 225 29.32 9.18 16.03
C CYS A 225 30.24 8.79 17.20
N SER A 226 30.61 9.72 18.09
CA SER A 226 31.50 9.43 19.21
C SER A 226 30.77 8.76 20.39
N GLU A 227 31.29 7.63 20.88
CA GLU A 227 30.69 6.84 21.99
C GLU A 227 30.67 7.58 23.34
N LEU A 228 31.48 8.63 23.49
CA LEU A 228 31.45 9.55 24.62
C LEU A 228 30.49 10.69 24.29
N HIS A 229 29.18 10.43 24.40
CA HIS A 229 28.21 11.52 24.55
C HIS A 229 28.60 12.31 25.80
N ASP A 230 29.36 13.39 25.65
CA ASP A 230 29.64 14.32 26.74
C ASP A 230 28.35 15.14 26.96
N PRO A 231 27.55 14.86 28.01
CA PRO A 231 26.22 15.46 28.17
C PRO A 231 26.29 16.97 28.46
N HIS A 232 27.49 17.50 28.68
CA HIS A 232 27.72 18.82 29.26
C HIS A 232 28.63 19.74 28.45
N GLY A 233 29.01 19.37 27.20
CA GLY A 233 29.99 20.16 26.43
C GLY A 233 29.79 20.30 24.92
N GLY A 234 28.88 19.55 24.30
CA GLY A 234 28.61 19.60 22.86
C GLY A 234 27.34 20.37 22.47
N ALA A 235 27.23 20.78 21.21
CA ALA A 235 26.02 21.39 20.65
C ALA A 235 24.79 20.50 20.96
N PRO A 236 23.64 21.10 21.35
CA PRO A 236 22.50 20.33 21.84
C PRO A 236 21.90 19.49 20.70
N LEU A 237 22.02 18.17 20.81
CA LEU A 237 21.59 17.19 19.80
C LEU A 237 20.12 17.36 19.38
N ILE A 238 19.29 17.82 20.31
CA ILE A 238 17.87 18.17 20.11
C ILE A 238 17.67 19.22 19.00
N LEU A 239 18.66 20.09 18.77
CA LEU A 239 18.67 21.09 17.69
C LEU A 239 19.52 20.63 16.51
N THR A 240 20.70 20.09 16.78
CA THR A 240 21.68 19.73 15.75
C THR A 240 21.15 18.65 14.80
N VAL A 241 20.55 17.59 15.34
CA VAL A 241 20.10 16.46 14.51
C VAL A 241 18.91 16.82 13.60
N PRO A 242 17.79 17.38 14.11
CA PRO A 242 16.68 17.79 13.24
C PRO A 242 17.06 18.98 12.33
N GLY A 243 17.96 19.86 12.79
CA GLY A 243 18.47 20.97 11.99
C GLY A 243 19.24 20.48 10.76
N TRP A 244 20.19 19.56 10.94
CA TRP A 244 20.92 18.94 9.84
C TRP A 244 20.03 18.11 8.92
N LEU A 245 19.02 17.42 9.45
CA LEU A 245 18.03 16.74 8.62
C LEU A 245 17.37 17.72 7.63
N ARG A 246 16.92 18.89 8.09
CA ARG A 246 16.26 19.86 7.21
C ARG A 246 17.23 20.49 6.21
N ILE A 247 18.45 20.81 6.65
CA ILE A 247 19.50 21.35 5.77
C ILE A 247 19.85 20.34 4.68
N LEU A 248 20.12 19.08 5.02
CA LEU A 248 20.43 18.01 4.06
C LEU A 248 19.26 17.74 3.12
N SER A 249 18.03 17.73 3.63
CA SER A 249 16.82 17.59 2.83
C SER A 249 16.77 18.64 1.72
N TYR A 250 17.02 19.91 2.06
CA TYR A 250 17.09 20.96 1.05
C TYR A 250 18.29 20.83 0.11
N VAL A 251 19.51 20.70 0.66
CA VAL A 251 20.75 20.67 -0.12
C VAL A 251 20.77 19.52 -1.13
N LEU A 252 20.23 18.36 -0.76
CA LEU A 252 20.32 17.13 -1.56
C LEU A 252 19.14 16.95 -2.54
N THR A 253 17.97 17.54 -2.26
CA THR A 253 16.75 17.28 -3.06
C THR A 253 16.06 18.53 -3.61
N GLU A 254 16.23 19.70 -2.97
CA GLU A 254 15.43 20.90 -3.27
C GLU A 254 16.25 22.08 -3.82
N ALA A 255 17.54 22.16 -3.49
CA ALA A 255 18.39 23.33 -3.73
C ALA A 255 18.76 23.53 -5.21
N GLN A 256 18.90 24.79 -5.62
CA GLN A 256 19.47 25.13 -6.93
C GLN A 256 20.99 25.28 -6.84
N PRO A 257 21.75 25.04 -7.95
CA PRO A 257 23.19 25.22 -7.96
C PRO A 257 23.67 26.63 -7.60
N ALA A 258 22.82 27.65 -7.78
CA ALA A 258 23.10 29.03 -7.39
C ALA A 258 23.11 29.22 -5.86
N ASP A 259 22.24 28.51 -5.14
CA ASP A 259 22.05 28.64 -3.69
C ASP A 259 23.21 28.00 -2.90
N LEU A 260 23.84 26.98 -3.48
CA LEU A 260 24.90 26.19 -2.84
C LEU A 260 26.33 26.65 -3.21
N ARG A 261 26.45 27.75 -3.96
CA ARG A 261 27.73 28.18 -4.51
C ARG A 261 28.70 28.52 -3.38
N ASN A 262 29.84 27.83 -3.34
CA ASN A 262 30.91 27.97 -2.34
C ASN A 262 30.57 27.46 -0.92
N SER A 263 29.36 26.95 -0.67
CA SER A 263 28.92 26.48 0.67
C SER A 263 28.87 24.96 0.79
N TRP A 264 28.50 24.25 -0.27
CA TRP A 264 28.39 22.79 -0.28
C TRP A 264 29.04 22.14 -1.52
N PRO A 265 29.75 21.01 -1.39
CA PRO A 265 30.31 20.32 -2.54
C PRO A 265 29.20 19.74 -3.46
N LEU A 266 29.21 20.14 -4.74
CA LEU A 266 28.22 19.68 -5.74
C LEU A 266 28.58 18.35 -6.43
N VAL A 267 29.66 17.69 -6.00
CA VAL A 267 30.27 16.53 -6.71
C VAL A 267 29.76 15.18 -6.17
N TYR A 268 28.86 15.19 -5.19
CA TYR A 268 28.39 13.95 -4.57
C TYR A 268 27.51 13.13 -5.52
N THR A 269 27.76 11.82 -5.57
CA THR A 269 26.88 10.90 -6.29
C THR A 269 25.59 10.72 -5.51
N ARG A 270 24.48 10.44 -6.21
CA ARG A 270 23.18 10.18 -5.56
C ARG A 270 23.22 9.01 -4.57
N ALA A 271 24.12 8.05 -4.77
CA ALA A 271 24.35 6.96 -3.82
C ALA A 271 24.98 7.46 -2.50
N HIS A 272 25.86 8.46 -2.57
CA HIS A 272 26.50 9.05 -1.40
C HIS A 272 25.54 9.93 -0.57
N HIS A 273 24.40 10.36 -1.13
CA HIS A 273 23.38 11.11 -0.39
C HIS A 273 22.85 10.31 0.82
N PHE A 274 22.70 8.99 0.68
CA PHE A 274 22.30 8.14 1.81
C PHE A 274 23.35 8.13 2.92
N GLU A 275 24.63 8.07 2.57
CA GLU A 275 25.73 8.09 3.55
C GLU A 275 25.74 9.39 4.35
N LEU A 276 25.50 10.52 3.67
CA LEU A 276 25.44 11.83 4.32
C LEU A 276 24.25 11.96 5.28
N ALA A 277 23.11 11.36 4.93
CA ALA A 277 21.89 11.43 5.74
C ALA A 277 21.80 10.35 6.83
N HIS A 278 22.61 9.29 6.75
CA HIS A 278 22.39 8.04 7.49
C HIS A 278 22.27 8.22 8.99
N GLU A 279 23.30 8.76 9.64
CA GLU A 279 23.38 8.86 11.10
C GLU A 279 22.23 9.72 11.65
N PHE A 280 21.92 10.84 10.98
CA PHE A 280 20.83 11.72 11.39
C PHE A 280 19.45 11.08 11.26
N VAL A 281 19.18 10.39 10.13
CA VAL A 281 17.91 9.70 9.90
C VAL A 281 17.73 8.55 10.89
N VAL A 282 18.77 7.73 11.09
CA VAL A 282 18.73 6.63 12.06
C VAL A 282 18.49 7.15 13.48
N PHE A 283 19.18 8.22 13.88
CA PHE A 283 19.05 8.79 15.22
C PHE A 283 17.62 9.28 15.52
N ILE A 284 16.93 9.89 14.54
CA ILE A 284 15.54 10.38 14.67
C ILE A 284 14.52 9.24 14.66
N LEU A 285 14.75 8.21 13.84
CA LEU A 285 13.81 7.10 13.70
C LEU A 285 13.96 6.06 14.82
N ASP A 286 15.10 6.01 15.52
CA ASP A 286 15.29 5.10 16.65
C ASP A 286 14.55 5.57 17.91
N GLU A 287 13.63 4.73 18.38
CA GLU A 287 12.83 4.97 19.59
C GLU A 287 13.69 5.07 20.86
N ASN A 288 14.86 4.45 20.89
CA ASN A 288 15.76 4.54 22.04
C ASN A 288 16.19 5.99 22.32
N ASN A 289 16.28 6.82 21.27
CA ASN A 289 16.66 8.21 21.39
C ASN A 289 15.47 9.14 21.69
N ARG A 290 14.22 8.63 21.71
CA ARG A 290 13.02 9.43 21.94
C ARG A 290 13.10 10.27 23.23
N ALA A 291 13.64 9.71 24.31
CA ALA A 291 13.81 10.42 25.58
C ALA A 291 14.72 11.65 25.44
N THR A 292 15.76 11.59 24.60
CA THR A 292 16.71 12.70 24.39
C THR A 292 16.07 13.95 23.78
N PHE A 293 14.92 13.79 23.10
CA PHE A 293 14.16 14.89 22.50
C PHE A 293 13.03 15.42 23.42
N LEU A 294 12.45 14.54 24.23
CA LEU A 294 11.28 14.88 25.06
C LEU A 294 11.66 15.38 26.46
N ASP A 295 12.76 14.87 27.02
CA ASP A 295 13.21 15.23 28.36
C ASP A 295 13.97 16.56 28.35
N SER A 296 13.61 17.46 29.27
CA SER A 296 14.35 18.72 29.45
C SER A 296 15.71 18.42 30.10
N PRO A 297 16.84 18.84 29.52
CA PRO A 297 18.07 18.93 30.30
C PRO A 297 17.81 19.92 31.45
N GLN A 298 18.08 19.50 32.69
CA GLN A 298 17.86 20.35 33.86
C GLN A 298 18.92 21.46 33.93
N ASN A 299 18.46 22.67 34.28
CA ASN A 299 19.18 23.74 34.98
C ASN A 299 20.39 24.42 34.31
N ASP A 300 20.17 25.17 33.23
CA ASP A 300 20.99 26.37 32.98
C ASP A 300 20.10 27.53 32.50
N GLU A 301 19.99 28.58 33.32
CA GLU A 301 19.24 29.81 33.01
C GLU A 301 19.76 30.56 31.76
N ASN A 302 20.92 30.15 31.22
CA ASN A 302 21.63 30.80 30.12
C ASN A 302 21.42 30.16 28.74
N THR A 303 20.86 28.96 28.66
CA THR A 303 20.62 28.24 27.40
C THR A 303 19.16 27.83 27.35
N ALA A 304 18.40 28.43 26.43
CA ALA A 304 17.01 28.08 26.17
C ALA A 304 16.90 26.71 25.45
N THR A 305 17.42 25.64 26.05
CA THR A 305 17.21 24.27 25.56
C THR A 305 15.77 23.88 25.84
N LEU A 306 14.91 24.13 24.86
CA LEU A 306 13.48 23.81 24.89
C LEU A 306 13.29 22.33 24.54
N SER A 307 12.57 21.60 25.39
CA SER A 307 12.11 20.25 25.05
C SER A 307 11.18 20.30 23.84
N ILE A 308 11.23 19.26 23.00
CA ILE A 308 10.37 19.16 21.82
C ILE A 308 9.05 18.49 22.23
N PRO A 309 7.89 19.11 21.95
CA PRO A 309 6.60 18.46 22.17
C PRO A 309 6.44 17.20 21.32
N GLU A 310 5.74 16.19 21.83
CA GLU A 310 5.55 14.90 21.13
C GLU A 310 4.91 15.05 19.73
N SER A 311 4.01 16.01 19.56
CA SER A 311 3.39 16.33 18.27
C SER A 311 4.42 16.84 17.26
N VAL A 312 5.34 17.70 17.69
CA VAL A 312 6.42 18.24 16.86
C VAL A 312 7.44 17.14 16.53
N TYR A 313 7.79 16.30 17.50
CA TYR A 313 8.69 15.16 17.27
C TYR A 313 8.12 14.20 16.22
N SER A 314 6.81 13.93 16.27
CA SER A 314 6.13 13.09 15.27
C SER A 314 6.20 13.68 13.86
N GLU A 315 6.11 15.01 13.71
CA GLU A 315 6.32 15.70 12.43
C GLU A 315 7.77 15.65 11.96
N ILE A 316 8.75 15.73 12.87
CA ILE A 316 10.17 15.54 12.54
C ILE A 316 10.43 14.12 12.04
N GLN A 317 9.84 13.10 12.67
CA GLN A 317 9.89 11.72 12.19
C GLN A 317 9.23 11.60 10.80
N LEU A 318 8.06 12.22 10.60
CA LEU A 318 7.36 12.21 9.31
C LEU A 318 8.20 12.85 8.20
N HIS A 319 8.85 13.99 8.47
CA HIS A 319 9.75 14.64 7.52
C HIS A 319 10.95 13.74 7.19
N SER A 320 11.53 13.07 8.19
CA SER A 320 12.64 12.13 7.99
C SER A 320 12.28 10.99 7.04
N ILE A 321 11.08 10.40 7.21
CA ILE A 321 10.60 9.30 6.36
C ILE A 321 10.31 9.80 4.93
N LYS A 322 9.72 11.00 4.80
CA LYS A 322 9.50 11.62 3.48
C LYS A 322 10.81 11.90 2.76
N PHE A 323 11.79 12.44 3.47
CA PHE A 323 13.12 12.68 2.93
C PHE A 323 13.81 11.37 2.51
N LEU A 324 13.73 10.33 3.33
CA LEU A 324 14.24 9.01 2.94
C LEU A 324 13.53 8.46 1.69
N SER A 325 12.21 8.66 1.59
CA SER A 325 11.43 8.29 0.40
C SER A 325 11.84 9.09 -0.83
N THR A 326 12.13 10.39 -0.72
CA THR A 326 12.64 11.18 -1.86
C THR A 326 14.02 10.69 -2.30
N LEU A 327 14.91 10.37 -1.35
CA LEU A 327 16.22 9.79 -1.66
C LEU A 327 16.11 8.46 -2.40
N PHE A 328 15.18 7.57 -2.03
CA PHE A 328 14.91 6.34 -2.79
C PHE A 328 14.36 6.64 -4.19
N ARG A 329 13.47 7.64 -4.33
CA ARG A 329 12.83 7.99 -5.61
C ARG A 329 13.82 8.50 -6.64
N GLU A 330 14.73 9.34 -6.18
CA GLU A 330 15.65 10.09 -7.03
C GLU A 330 16.87 9.27 -7.43
N GLN A 331 16.98 8.02 -6.98
CA GLN A 331 18.02 7.12 -7.47
C GLN A 331 17.88 6.89 -8.98
N GLY A 332 18.99 7.10 -9.69
CA GLY A 332 19.04 6.89 -11.14
C GLY A 332 19.19 5.42 -11.55
N SER A 333 19.57 4.55 -10.61
CA SER A 333 19.80 3.12 -10.83
C SER A 333 19.21 2.30 -9.68
N LEU A 334 18.80 1.06 -9.97
CA LEU A 334 18.31 0.13 -8.95
C LEU A 334 19.41 -0.20 -7.93
N LEU A 335 19.02 -0.32 -6.66
CA LEU A 335 19.90 -0.65 -5.55
C LEU A 335 20.30 -2.14 -5.61
N PRO A 336 21.60 -2.48 -5.73
CA PRO A 336 22.07 -3.85 -5.77
C PRO A 336 21.98 -4.53 -4.39
N SER A 337 22.03 -5.87 -4.37
CA SER A 337 22.05 -6.65 -3.12
C SER A 337 23.22 -6.27 -2.21
N SER A 338 24.39 -5.95 -2.78
CA SER A 338 25.56 -5.52 -2.02
C SER A 338 25.38 -4.19 -1.28
N TRP A 339 24.42 -3.35 -1.70
CA TRP A 339 24.13 -2.08 -1.02
C TRP A 339 23.37 -2.30 0.29
N TRP A 340 22.55 -3.35 0.37
CA TRP A 340 21.79 -3.73 1.56
C TRP A 340 22.65 -4.44 2.62
N SER A 341 23.73 -3.79 3.04
CA SER A 341 24.52 -4.19 4.21
C SER A 341 23.75 -3.99 5.52
N ASP A 342 24.24 -4.54 6.64
CA ASP A 342 23.66 -4.37 7.98
C ASP A 342 23.34 -2.91 8.32
N LYS A 343 24.19 -1.98 7.89
CA LYS A 343 23.97 -0.53 8.00
C LYS A 343 22.63 -0.09 7.38
N HIS A 344 22.41 -0.33 6.09
CA HIS A 344 21.22 0.13 5.37
C HIS A 344 19.96 -0.69 5.69
N LEU A 345 20.12 -1.94 6.14
CA LEU A 345 19.01 -2.74 6.69
C LEU A 345 18.36 -2.10 7.91
N GLN A 346 19.08 -1.26 8.67
CA GLN A 346 18.53 -0.51 9.80
C GLN A 346 17.34 0.36 9.40
N TYR A 347 17.34 0.95 8.19
CA TYR A 347 16.20 1.76 7.72
C TYR A 347 14.91 0.94 7.70
N ILE A 348 14.97 -0.27 7.15
CA ILE A 348 13.80 -1.15 7.05
C ILE A 348 13.34 -1.59 8.44
N ILE A 349 14.28 -1.91 9.34
CA ILE A 349 13.97 -2.31 10.72
C ILE A 349 13.30 -1.18 11.49
N LEU A 350 13.81 0.05 11.37
CA LEU A 350 13.23 1.22 12.04
C LEU A 350 11.85 1.58 11.47
N LEU A 351 11.71 1.56 10.13
CA LEU A 351 10.41 1.80 9.48
C LEU A 351 9.38 0.73 9.87
N GLU A 352 9.78 -0.55 9.99
CA GLU A 352 8.91 -1.62 10.49
C GLU A 352 8.44 -1.33 11.93
N LYS A 353 9.34 -0.91 12.83
CA LYS A 353 8.98 -0.53 14.20
C LYS A 353 7.97 0.62 14.25
N ILE A 354 8.12 1.61 13.37
CA ILE A 354 7.19 2.75 13.26
C ILE A 354 5.84 2.30 12.67
N ALA A 355 5.87 1.46 11.64
CA ALA A 355 4.67 0.95 10.97
C ALA A 355 3.83 0.02 11.86
N THR A 356 4.44 -0.59 12.88
CA THR A 356 3.79 -1.55 13.79
C THR A 356 3.39 -0.95 15.13
N ARG A 357 3.50 0.37 15.31
CA ARG A 357 3.02 1.06 16.51
C ARG A 357 1.50 0.89 16.69
N PRO A 358 1.01 0.79 17.94
CA PRO A 358 -0.42 0.65 18.21
C PRO A 358 -1.17 1.90 17.73
N VAL A 359 -2.24 1.68 16.97
CA VAL A 359 -3.09 2.74 16.45
C VAL A 359 -4.37 2.82 17.29
N SER A 360 -4.63 3.98 17.88
CA SER A 360 -5.81 4.23 18.72
C SER A 360 -7.03 4.73 17.95
N SER A 361 -6.86 5.14 16.67
CA SER A 361 -7.89 5.75 15.83
C SER A 361 -8.39 4.82 14.72
N ASP A 362 -9.63 5.00 14.27
CA ASP A 362 -10.20 4.25 13.13
C ASP A 362 -9.46 4.48 11.81
N ALA A 363 -8.73 5.60 11.68
CA ALA A 363 -7.87 5.92 10.55
C ALA A 363 -6.39 5.67 10.88
N LEU A 364 -5.63 5.16 9.90
CA LEU A 364 -4.18 4.97 10.02
C LEU A 364 -3.47 6.33 10.13
N PRO A 365 -2.56 6.51 11.10
CA PRO A 365 -1.79 7.75 11.23
C PRO A 365 -0.96 8.04 9.98
N PRO A 366 -0.70 9.33 9.67
CA PRO A 366 0.11 9.72 8.52
C PRO A 366 1.52 9.15 8.62
N LEU A 367 2.10 9.12 9.83
CA LEU A 367 3.42 8.56 10.09
C LEU A 367 3.52 7.07 9.71
N THR A 368 2.56 6.26 10.16
CA THR A 368 2.48 4.82 9.84
C THR A 368 2.30 4.61 8.33
N THR A 369 1.42 5.37 7.71
CA THR A 369 1.12 5.25 6.27
C THR A 369 2.35 5.58 5.43
N GLU A 370 3.09 6.62 5.80
CA GLU A 370 4.29 7.02 5.07
C GLU A 370 5.47 6.06 5.31
N ALA A 371 5.57 5.48 6.50
CA ALA A 371 6.57 4.44 6.79
C ALA A 371 6.39 3.22 5.88
N VAL A 372 5.16 2.73 5.74
CA VAL A 372 4.82 1.61 4.85
C VAL A 372 5.19 1.93 3.39
N LYS A 373 4.77 3.10 2.89
CA LYS A 373 5.10 3.54 1.53
C LYS A 373 6.60 3.65 1.29
N CYS A 374 7.35 4.16 2.27
CA CYS A 374 8.81 4.27 2.17
C CYS A 374 9.45 2.89 1.99
N VAL A 375 8.96 1.86 2.69
CA VAL A 375 9.44 0.48 2.53
C VAL A 375 9.05 -0.10 1.18
N GLU A 376 7.80 0.10 0.72
CA GLU A 376 7.38 -0.32 -0.62
C GLU A 376 8.24 0.32 -1.71
N GLN A 377 8.58 1.59 -1.53
CA GLN A 377 9.43 2.33 -2.45
C GLN A 377 10.88 1.84 -2.41
N ALA A 378 11.43 1.55 -1.23
CA ALA A 378 12.76 0.96 -1.08
C ALA A 378 12.83 -0.42 -1.77
N LEU A 379 11.79 -1.24 -1.62
CA LEU A 379 11.66 -2.50 -2.34
C LEU A 379 11.61 -2.24 -3.85
N ALA A 380 10.73 -1.36 -4.33
CA ALA A 380 10.57 -1.08 -5.77
C ALA A 380 11.84 -0.55 -6.45
N GLN A 381 12.68 0.19 -5.72
CA GLN A 381 13.96 0.75 -6.21
C GLN A 381 15.14 -0.21 -6.01
N SER A 382 14.89 -1.44 -5.56
CA SER A 382 15.91 -2.48 -5.41
C SER A 382 15.92 -3.45 -6.60
N THR A 383 17.09 -4.00 -6.91
CA THR A 383 17.24 -5.10 -7.87
C THR A 383 16.44 -6.34 -7.43
N SER A 384 16.09 -7.23 -8.37
CA SER A 384 15.34 -8.47 -8.06
C SER A 384 16.03 -9.32 -6.98
N MET A 385 17.34 -9.50 -7.06
CA MET A 385 18.12 -10.21 -6.03
C MET A 385 18.07 -9.52 -4.65
N ALA A 386 18.14 -8.18 -4.62
CA ALA A 386 18.01 -7.43 -3.38
C ALA A 386 16.59 -7.55 -2.78
N GLN A 387 15.55 -7.46 -3.61
CA GLN A 387 14.15 -7.67 -3.20
C GLN A 387 13.97 -9.06 -2.58
N TYR A 388 14.52 -10.12 -3.22
CA TYR A 388 14.52 -11.47 -2.66
C TYR A 388 15.16 -11.54 -1.27
N GLN A 389 16.36 -10.97 -1.10
CA GLN A 389 17.06 -10.97 0.19
C GLN A 389 16.28 -10.20 1.28
N LEU A 390 15.72 -9.04 0.93
CA LEU A 390 14.86 -8.26 1.82
C LEU A 390 13.61 -9.04 2.24
N PHE A 391 12.95 -9.72 1.31
CA PHE A 391 11.81 -10.59 1.63
C PHE A 391 12.22 -11.75 2.54
N CYS A 392 13.41 -12.34 2.34
CA CYS A 392 13.92 -13.39 3.24
C CYS A 392 14.08 -12.88 4.67
N HIS A 393 14.64 -11.68 4.84
CA HIS A 393 14.79 -11.04 6.15
C HIS A 393 13.43 -10.68 6.78
N LEU A 394 12.53 -10.07 5.99
CA LEU A 394 11.23 -9.58 6.48
C LEU A 394 10.24 -10.69 6.82
N LEU A 395 10.31 -11.82 6.11
CA LEU A 395 9.38 -12.95 6.24
C LEU A 395 9.93 -14.11 7.09
N ASP A 396 11.11 -13.97 7.69
CA ASP A 396 11.70 -15.00 8.54
C ASP A 396 10.76 -15.37 9.72
N PRO A 397 10.31 -16.64 9.82
CA PRO A 397 9.43 -17.09 10.89
C PRO A 397 10.14 -17.19 12.26
N SER A 398 11.47 -17.08 12.33
CA SER A 398 12.23 -17.17 13.57
C SER A 398 12.22 -15.87 14.40
N ARG A 399 11.79 -14.76 13.80
CA ARG A 399 11.75 -13.43 14.44
C ARG A 399 10.78 -13.43 15.63
N SER A 400 11.19 -12.82 16.74
CA SER A 400 10.34 -12.60 17.92
C SER A 400 9.38 -11.43 17.69
N ASN A 401 8.16 -11.51 18.23
CA ASN A 401 7.16 -10.43 18.22
C ASN A 401 6.71 -9.98 16.82
N ILE A 402 6.27 -10.94 16.00
CA ILE A 402 5.84 -10.71 14.61
C ILE A 402 4.48 -10.00 14.58
N HIS A 403 4.42 -8.81 14.01
CA HIS A 403 3.16 -8.13 13.76
C HIS A 403 2.44 -8.74 12.53
N TYR A 404 1.27 -9.36 12.74
CA TYR A 404 0.55 -10.09 11.71
C TYR A 404 0.10 -9.24 10.52
N GLY A 405 -0.34 -8.00 10.75
CA GLY A 405 -0.70 -7.06 9.67
C GLY A 405 0.48 -6.76 8.74
N TRP A 406 1.61 -6.33 9.30
CA TRP A 406 2.88 -6.16 8.59
C TRP A 406 3.31 -7.41 7.83
N ARG A 407 3.33 -8.58 8.46
CA ARG A 407 3.67 -9.85 7.78
C ARG A 407 2.75 -10.12 6.59
N GLY A 408 1.43 -9.96 6.76
CA GLY A 408 0.46 -10.16 5.68
C GLY A 408 0.63 -9.18 4.53
N HIS A 409 0.98 -7.92 4.84
CA HIS A 409 1.33 -6.93 3.85
C HIS A 409 2.60 -7.31 3.07
N MET A 410 3.66 -7.75 3.76
CA MET A 410 4.91 -8.24 3.14
C MET A 410 4.70 -9.49 2.27
N VAL A 411 3.82 -10.42 2.68
CA VAL A 411 3.43 -11.57 1.84
C VAL A 411 2.75 -11.10 0.55
N THR A 412 1.89 -10.08 0.65
CA THR A 412 1.21 -9.50 -0.51
C THR A 412 2.19 -8.79 -1.44
N ALA A 413 3.13 -8.03 -0.90
CA ALA A 413 4.21 -7.40 -1.65
C ALA A 413 5.11 -8.44 -2.35
N CYS A 414 5.45 -9.53 -1.66
CA CYS A 414 6.20 -10.65 -2.25
C CYS A 414 5.45 -11.31 -3.41
N LYS A 415 4.13 -11.55 -3.26
CA LYS A 415 3.27 -12.03 -4.35
C LYS A 415 3.27 -11.08 -5.56
N ASN A 416 3.23 -9.76 -5.33
CA ASN A 416 3.28 -8.76 -6.42
C ASN A 416 4.66 -8.74 -7.09
N TYR A 417 5.74 -8.84 -6.33
CA TYR A 417 7.11 -9.02 -6.84
C TYR A 417 7.21 -10.22 -7.80
N ILE A 418 6.68 -11.38 -7.39
CA ILE A 418 6.62 -12.59 -8.22
C ILE A 418 5.72 -12.38 -9.45
N HIS A 419 4.62 -11.64 -9.29
CA HIS A 419 3.73 -11.29 -10.41
C HIS A 419 4.48 -10.50 -11.48
N ASP A 420 5.19 -9.46 -11.08
CA ASP A 420 5.89 -8.52 -11.96
C ASP A 420 7.06 -9.16 -12.67
N ILE A 421 7.86 -9.98 -11.98
CA ILE A 421 8.93 -10.77 -12.64
C ILE A 421 8.32 -11.72 -13.67
N GLY A 422 7.24 -12.42 -13.32
CA GLY A 422 6.56 -13.32 -14.26
C GLY A 422 5.93 -12.59 -15.46
N LEU A 423 5.49 -11.34 -15.33
CA LEU A 423 5.03 -10.53 -16.47
C LEU A 423 6.19 -10.10 -17.38
N ARG A 424 7.33 -9.72 -16.79
CA ARG A 424 8.52 -9.29 -17.54
C ARG A 424 9.12 -10.44 -18.35
N SER A 425 9.14 -11.65 -17.80
CA SER A 425 9.61 -12.84 -18.51
C SER A 425 8.74 -13.18 -19.73
N MET A 426 7.42 -12.94 -19.66
CA MET A 426 6.51 -13.15 -20.78
C MET A 426 6.63 -12.11 -21.90
N GLY A 427 7.05 -10.88 -21.59
CA GLY A 427 7.22 -9.82 -22.58
C GLY A 427 8.52 -9.91 -23.39
N GLN A 428 9.46 -10.76 -23.00
CA GLN A 428 10.82 -10.84 -23.55
C GLN A 428 11.06 -12.14 -24.33
N THR A 429 10.36 -12.32 -25.46
CA THR A 429 10.75 -13.33 -26.47
C THR A 429 11.38 -12.72 -27.73
N SER A 430 11.68 -11.41 -27.77
CA SER A 430 12.30 -10.82 -28.98
C SER A 430 13.24 -9.61 -28.83
N ALA A 431 13.53 -9.07 -27.64
CA ALA A 431 14.16 -7.73 -27.55
C ALA A 431 15.46 -7.56 -26.73
N ILE A 432 16.07 -8.60 -26.14
CA ILE A 432 17.33 -8.42 -25.38
C ILE A 432 18.41 -9.43 -25.82
N ILE A 433 18.74 -9.41 -27.12
CA ILE A 433 20.03 -9.96 -27.59
C ILE A 433 20.95 -8.85 -28.13
N GLU A 434 20.48 -7.60 -28.26
CA GLU A 434 21.34 -6.49 -28.67
C GLU A 434 21.66 -5.56 -27.50
N HIS A 435 22.96 -5.53 -27.18
CA HIS A 435 23.66 -4.66 -26.23
C HIS A 435 23.58 -5.00 -24.73
N ASN A 436 24.60 -5.74 -24.26
CA ASN A 436 25.54 -5.20 -23.26
C ASN A 436 26.83 -6.04 -23.20
N ASN A 437 27.90 -5.50 -23.79
CA ASN A 437 29.26 -6.04 -23.78
C ASN A 437 29.97 -5.81 -22.43
N HIS A 438 29.33 -5.99 -21.27
CA HIS A 438 29.99 -5.89 -19.95
C HIS A 438 29.48 -6.99 -19.00
N GLY A 439 30.03 -8.20 -19.13
CA GLY A 439 30.47 -9.09 -18.05
C GLY A 439 29.58 -9.50 -16.86
N ASN A 440 28.35 -9.02 -16.70
CA ASN A 440 27.44 -9.45 -15.64
C ASN A 440 26.16 -10.01 -16.26
N GLU A 441 26.06 -11.34 -16.29
CA GLU A 441 24.85 -12.06 -16.66
C GLU A 441 23.78 -11.85 -15.57
N THR A 442 22.96 -10.80 -15.66
CA THR A 442 21.77 -10.65 -14.82
C THR A 442 20.58 -11.28 -15.52
N TYR A 443 20.31 -12.55 -15.22
CA TYR A 443 19.06 -13.20 -15.61
C TYR A 443 17.92 -12.62 -14.76
N ASP A 444 16.92 -12.01 -15.40
CA ASP A 444 15.78 -11.34 -14.75
C ASP A 444 14.69 -12.37 -14.37
N TYR A 445 15.07 -13.43 -13.62
CA TYR A 445 14.18 -14.52 -13.22
C TYR A 445 14.48 -14.99 -11.77
N VAL A 446 13.43 -15.21 -10.97
CA VAL A 446 13.57 -15.84 -9.64
C VAL A 446 13.88 -17.31 -9.83
N SER A 447 15.03 -17.77 -9.34
CA SER A 447 15.40 -19.17 -9.48
C SER A 447 14.39 -20.08 -8.77
N ARG A 448 14.26 -21.33 -9.24
CA ARG A 448 13.39 -22.33 -8.60
C ARG A 448 13.70 -22.50 -7.12
N GLU A 449 14.98 -22.39 -6.75
CA GLU A 449 15.46 -22.55 -5.38
C GLU A 449 15.12 -21.34 -4.51
N GLU A 450 15.29 -20.13 -5.02
CA GLU A 450 14.88 -18.88 -4.35
C GLU A 450 13.38 -18.87 -4.08
N PHE A 451 12.57 -19.19 -5.08
CA PHE A 451 11.12 -19.24 -4.90
C PHE A 451 10.70 -20.30 -3.89
N ALA A 452 11.31 -21.49 -3.93
CA ALA A 452 11.05 -22.54 -2.95
C ALA A 452 11.41 -22.08 -1.53
N HIS A 453 12.50 -21.33 -1.36
CA HIS A 453 12.89 -20.79 -0.07
C HIS A 453 11.89 -19.74 0.43
N LEU A 454 11.44 -18.80 -0.41
CA LEU A 454 10.38 -17.85 -0.05
C LEU A 454 9.10 -18.57 0.38
N CYS A 455 8.71 -19.64 -0.33
CA CYS A 455 7.57 -20.46 0.06
C CYS A 455 7.77 -21.11 1.44
N GLU A 456 8.98 -21.60 1.76
CA GLU A 456 9.27 -22.18 3.08
C GLU A 456 9.19 -21.15 4.22
N LEU A 457 9.56 -19.89 3.95
CA LEU A 457 9.44 -18.80 4.91
C LEU A 457 7.98 -18.38 5.13
N ILE A 458 7.17 -18.33 4.06
CA ILE A 458 5.77 -17.87 4.09
C ILE A 458 4.83 -18.96 4.60
N PHE A 459 4.95 -20.19 4.08
CA PHE A 459 4.05 -21.30 4.35
C PHE A 459 4.55 -22.17 5.48
N ARG A 460 4.51 -21.61 6.70
CA ARG A 460 4.81 -22.32 7.94
C ARG A 460 3.78 -21.96 9.02
N TYR A 461 3.05 -22.95 9.52
CA TYR A 461 2.06 -22.82 10.57
C TYR A 461 2.10 -24.04 11.52
N PRO A 462 2.06 -23.83 12.86
CA PRO A 462 2.10 -22.55 13.56
C PRO A 462 3.46 -21.86 13.46
N LEU A 463 3.49 -20.54 13.65
CA LEU A 463 4.74 -19.80 13.74
C LEU A 463 5.47 -20.18 15.06
N PRO A 464 6.79 -20.47 15.04
CA PRO A 464 7.50 -21.01 16.21
C PRO A 464 7.45 -20.13 17.47
N ALA A 465 7.38 -18.81 17.29
CA ALA A 465 7.41 -17.82 18.37
C ALA A 465 6.02 -17.30 18.77
N CYS A 466 4.93 -17.97 18.35
CA CYS A 466 3.57 -17.45 18.42
C CYS A 466 2.62 -18.38 19.20
N ASN A 467 1.88 -17.79 20.16
CA ASN A 467 0.78 -18.43 20.88
C ASN A 467 -0.56 -17.66 20.72
N ASP A 468 -0.63 -16.71 19.79
CA ASP A 468 -1.79 -15.82 19.64
C ASP A 468 -2.97 -16.50 18.95
N SER A 469 -4.16 -15.93 19.11
CA SER A 469 -5.38 -16.53 18.56
C SER A 469 -5.40 -16.53 17.02
N LEU A 470 -6.12 -17.48 16.43
CA LEU A 470 -6.33 -17.54 14.98
C LEU A 470 -6.91 -16.23 14.40
N LEU A 471 -7.69 -15.48 15.19
CA LEU A 471 -8.28 -14.22 14.75
C LEU A 471 -7.22 -13.13 14.57
N ASP A 472 -6.26 -13.03 15.49
CA ASP A 472 -5.17 -12.06 15.44
C ASP A 472 -4.23 -12.35 14.26
N GLN A 473 -4.04 -13.64 13.98
CA GLN A 473 -3.23 -14.14 12.86
C GLN A 473 -3.93 -14.10 11.49
N SER A 474 -5.21 -13.72 11.43
CA SER A 474 -6.03 -13.87 10.22
C SER A 474 -5.51 -13.09 9.01
N SER A 475 -4.88 -11.93 9.21
CA SER A 475 -4.38 -11.05 8.15
C SER A 475 -3.28 -11.72 7.30
N TRP A 476 -2.23 -12.26 7.93
CA TRP A 476 -1.15 -12.92 7.21
C TRP A 476 -1.54 -14.29 6.68
N LEU A 477 -2.40 -15.03 7.39
CA LEU A 477 -2.91 -16.33 6.93
C LEU A 477 -3.72 -16.18 5.64
N LEU A 478 -4.58 -15.16 5.56
CA LEU A 478 -5.32 -14.83 4.34
C LEU A 478 -4.37 -14.43 3.21
N ALA A 479 -3.36 -13.59 3.48
CA ALA A 479 -2.37 -13.21 2.48
C ALA A 479 -1.58 -14.41 1.94
N ALA A 480 -1.17 -15.33 2.82
CA ALA A 480 -0.48 -16.57 2.44
C ALA A 480 -1.38 -17.47 1.59
N LEU A 481 -2.60 -17.76 2.04
CA LEU A 481 -3.57 -18.54 1.24
C LEU A 481 -3.86 -17.89 -0.11
N ASN A 482 -3.97 -16.56 -0.17
CA ASN A 482 -4.15 -15.80 -1.40
C ASN A 482 -2.95 -15.96 -2.35
N MET A 483 -1.73 -15.93 -1.81
CA MET A 483 -0.51 -16.17 -2.60
C MET A 483 -0.45 -17.61 -3.13
N ALA A 484 -0.79 -18.60 -2.29
CA ALA A 484 -0.84 -20.01 -2.72
C ALA A 484 -1.86 -20.21 -3.85
N LEU A 485 -3.07 -19.68 -3.68
CA LEU A 485 -4.12 -19.76 -4.70
C LEU A 485 -3.69 -19.08 -6.00
N TYR A 486 -3.09 -17.89 -5.90
CA TYR A 486 -2.56 -17.18 -7.05
C TYR A 486 -1.55 -18.02 -7.84
N VAL A 487 -0.58 -18.67 -7.16
CA VAL A 487 0.41 -19.56 -7.80
C VAL A 487 -0.27 -20.74 -8.50
N VAL A 488 -1.30 -21.33 -7.89
CA VAL A 488 -2.04 -22.47 -8.47
C VAL A 488 -2.88 -22.04 -9.68
N LEU A 489 -3.55 -20.88 -9.63
CA LEU A 489 -4.38 -20.39 -10.74
C LEU A 489 -3.56 -19.89 -11.93
N ARG A 490 -2.38 -19.29 -11.68
CA ARG A 490 -1.49 -18.86 -12.77
C ARG A 490 -0.92 -20.04 -13.59
N ARG A 491 -1.07 -21.28 -13.09
CA ARG A 491 -0.76 -22.51 -13.82
C ARG A 491 -1.60 -22.69 -15.08
N THR A 492 -2.90 -22.41 -14.97
CA THR A 492 -3.87 -22.79 -16.01
C THR A 492 -3.89 -21.80 -17.17
N SER A 493 -3.22 -20.65 -17.03
CA SER A 493 -3.21 -19.56 -18.00
C SER A 493 -1.94 -19.49 -18.86
N LEU A 494 -0.83 -20.18 -18.50
CA LEU A 494 0.49 -19.97 -19.11
C LEU A 494 1.33 -21.24 -19.20
N ASP A 495 1.72 -21.64 -20.42
CA ASP A 495 2.64 -22.76 -20.73
C ASP A 495 4.14 -22.42 -20.49
N ASP A 496 4.45 -21.57 -19.51
CA ASP A 496 5.80 -21.03 -19.32
C ASP A 496 6.65 -21.85 -18.32
N ILE A 497 7.94 -22.02 -18.62
CA ILE A 497 8.95 -22.74 -17.79
C ILE A 497 9.02 -22.12 -16.38
N SER A 498 8.84 -20.80 -16.32
CA SER A 498 8.77 -19.98 -15.11
C SER A 498 7.65 -20.42 -14.14
N CYS A 499 6.42 -20.63 -14.65
CA CYS A 499 5.28 -21.05 -13.84
C CYS A 499 5.42 -22.48 -13.32
N THR A 500 5.99 -23.37 -14.15
CA THR A 500 6.25 -24.75 -13.77
C THR A 500 7.23 -24.83 -12.60
N ASN A 501 8.29 -24.00 -12.61
CA ASN A 501 9.26 -23.89 -11.53
C ASN A 501 8.66 -23.31 -10.23
N MET A 502 7.74 -22.33 -10.31
CA MET A 502 7.03 -21.81 -9.14
C MET A 502 6.18 -22.90 -8.46
N LEU A 503 5.40 -23.66 -9.22
CA LEU A 503 4.63 -24.79 -8.68
C LEU A 503 5.53 -25.86 -8.05
N TYR A 504 6.62 -26.20 -8.72
CA TYR A 504 7.59 -27.15 -8.16
C TYR A 504 8.29 -26.61 -6.91
N GLY A 505 8.49 -25.29 -6.79
CA GLY A 505 9.02 -24.67 -5.59
C GLY A 505 8.04 -24.69 -4.43
N LEU A 506 6.76 -24.41 -4.69
CA LEU A 506 5.68 -24.48 -3.70
C LEU A 506 5.46 -25.90 -3.17
N LEU A 507 5.39 -26.88 -4.08
CA LEU A 507 5.05 -28.26 -3.73
C LEU A 507 6.28 -29.10 -3.34
N ARG A 508 7.48 -28.74 -3.82
CA ARG A 508 8.80 -29.35 -3.54
C ARG A 508 8.85 -30.88 -3.38
N GLY A 509 7.97 -31.62 -4.08
CA GLY A 509 7.89 -33.10 -4.03
C GLY A 509 6.84 -33.68 -4.98
N ARG A 510 7.01 -34.95 -5.38
CA ARG A 510 6.00 -35.73 -6.13
C ARG A 510 4.92 -36.24 -5.16
N GLY A 511 3.69 -35.74 -5.24
CA GLY A 511 2.52 -36.30 -4.53
C GLY A 511 2.25 -35.70 -3.14
N ALA A 512 1.45 -36.42 -2.33
CA ALA A 512 0.84 -36.01 -1.06
C ALA A 512 1.80 -35.56 0.07
N ASP A 513 3.12 -35.65 -0.14
CA ASP A 513 4.18 -35.23 0.79
C ASP A 513 4.75 -33.84 0.41
N SER A 514 3.89 -32.88 0.05
CA SER A 514 4.35 -31.51 -0.19
C SER A 514 4.65 -30.80 1.13
N ARG A 515 5.79 -30.09 1.21
CA ARG A 515 6.14 -29.29 2.41
C ARG A 515 5.07 -28.26 2.75
N PHE A 516 4.45 -27.66 1.73
CA PHE A 516 3.29 -26.79 1.87
C PHE A 516 2.14 -27.50 2.61
N HIS A 517 1.80 -28.73 2.22
CA HIS A 517 0.75 -29.49 2.89
C HIS A 517 1.11 -29.82 4.34
N THR A 518 2.33 -30.32 4.58
CA THR A 518 2.75 -30.79 5.89
C THR A 518 3.04 -29.66 6.89
N LEU A 519 3.64 -28.56 6.44
CA LEU A 519 4.13 -27.48 7.32
C LEU A 519 3.16 -26.32 7.47
N PHE A 520 2.16 -26.19 6.58
CA PHE A 520 1.22 -25.06 6.62
C PHE A 520 -0.22 -25.52 6.59
N PHE A 521 -0.61 -26.22 5.52
CA PHE A 521 -2.02 -26.46 5.24
C PHE A 521 -2.67 -27.42 6.25
N HIS A 522 -2.09 -28.60 6.47
CA HIS A 522 -2.65 -29.60 7.40
C HIS A 522 -2.70 -29.08 8.86
N PRO A 523 -1.63 -28.48 9.42
CA PRO A 523 -1.70 -27.88 10.75
C PRO A 523 -2.78 -26.78 10.87
N LEU A 524 -2.93 -25.95 9.84
CA LEU A 524 -3.95 -24.90 9.81
C LEU A 524 -5.36 -25.47 9.72
N GLU A 525 -5.57 -26.51 8.90
CA GLU A 525 -6.86 -27.19 8.79
C GLU A 525 -7.29 -27.80 10.13
N VAL A 526 -6.35 -28.44 10.84
CA VAL A 526 -6.59 -29.00 12.17
C VAL A 526 -6.98 -27.89 13.16
N GLU A 527 -6.26 -26.77 13.22
CA GLU A 527 -6.59 -25.69 14.17
C GLU A 527 -7.92 -25.00 13.83
N ILE A 528 -8.21 -24.80 12.54
CA ILE A 528 -9.52 -24.27 12.11
C ILE A 528 -10.63 -25.23 12.51
N GLY A 529 -10.45 -26.53 12.26
CA GLY A 529 -11.41 -27.57 12.64
C GLY A 529 -11.66 -27.57 14.15
N GLN A 530 -10.60 -27.51 14.96
CA GLN A 530 -10.72 -27.42 16.41
C GLN A 530 -11.39 -26.12 16.85
N SER A 531 -11.02 -24.96 16.28
CA SER A 531 -11.65 -23.67 16.62
C SER A 531 -13.12 -23.64 16.24
N LEU A 532 -13.51 -24.29 15.14
CA LEU A 532 -14.89 -24.43 14.69
C LEU A 532 -15.69 -25.28 15.70
N MET A 533 -15.17 -26.46 16.06
CA MET A 533 -15.76 -27.33 17.08
C MET A 533 -15.92 -26.61 18.43
N ARG A 534 -14.92 -25.84 18.86
CA ARG A 534 -14.99 -25.02 20.09
C ARG A 534 -16.11 -23.98 20.01
N HIS A 535 -16.26 -23.30 18.88
CA HIS A 535 -17.32 -22.30 18.69
C HIS A 535 -18.72 -22.91 18.54
N GLU A 536 -18.85 -24.03 17.84
CA GLU A 536 -20.10 -24.79 17.72
C GLU A 536 -20.56 -25.32 19.08
N ALA A 537 -19.64 -25.86 19.88
CA ALA A 537 -19.92 -26.25 21.26
C ALA A 537 -20.40 -25.05 22.09
N GLN A 538 -19.72 -23.90 22.03
CA GLN A 538 -20.14 -22.68 22.72
C GLN A 538 -21.52 -22.17 22.26
N LEU A 539 -21.80 -22.19 20.95
CA LEU A 539 -23.12 -21.83 20.42
C LEU A 539 -24.20 -22.78 20.96
N SER A 540 -23.95 -24.09 20.95
CA SER A 540 -24.89 -25.07 21.50
C SER A 540 -25.16 -24.85 23.00
N THR A 541 -24.13 -24.45 23.77
CA THR A 541 -24.33 -24.09 25.19
C THR A 541 -25.17 -22.82 25.35
N LEU A 542 -24.93 -21.78 24.53
CA LEU A 542 -25.68 -20.54 24.56
C LEU A 542 -27.14 -20.74 24.12
N GLU A 543 -27.39 -21.58 23.12
CA GLU A 543 -28.73 -21.97 22.68
C GLU A 543 -29.48 -22.75 23.77
N ASN A 544 -28.80 -23.68 24.44
CA ASN A 544 -29.38 -24.43 25.55
C ASN A 544 -29.70 -23.53 26.73
N SER A 545 -28.80 -22.62 27.07
CA SER A 545 -29.08 -21.61 28.09
C SER A 545 -30.27 -20.74 27.65
N ARG A 546 -30.32 -20.26 26.38
CA ARG A 546 -31.40 -19.41 25.88
C ARG A 546 -32.76 -20.07 26.04
N LYS A 547 -32.86 -21.38 25.77
CA LYS A 547 -34.08 -22.17 25.97
C LYS A 547 -34.54 -22.23 27.43
N VAL A 548 -33.62 -22.05 28.38
CA VAL A 548 -33.88 -22.07 29.83
C VAL A 548 -34.19 -20.67 30.37
N CYS A 549 -33.86 -19.60 29.64
CA CYS A 549 -34.03 -18.22 30.09
C CYS A 549 -35.47 -17.71 29.88
N GLY A 550 -36.15 -17.32 30.96
CA GLY A 550 -37.51 -16.75 30.93
C GLY A 550 -37.58 -15.23 30.80
N ASP A 551 -36.45 -14.51 30.78
CA ASP A 551 -36.38 -13.05 30.78
C ASP A 551 -36.09 -12.48 29.37
N SER A 552 -36.97 -11.60 28.87
CA SER A 552 -36.90 -11.08 27.49
C SER A 552 -35.68 -10.19 27.22
N THR A 553 -35.09 -9.58 28.25
CA THR A 553 -33.91 -8.70 28.10
C THR A 553 -32.62 -9.52 27.98
N GLN A 554 -32.51 -10.61 28.74
CA GLN A 554 -31.39 -11.55 28.65
C GLN A 554 -31.44 -12.36 27.35
N ALA A 555 -32.63 -12.77 26.90
CA ALA A 555 -32.80 -13.38 25.57
C ALA A 555 -32.34 -12.42 24.44
N LYS A 556 -32.73 -11.14 24.54
CA LYS A 556 -32.19 -9.97 23.80
C LYS A 556 -30.67 -10.05 23.58
N ARG A 557 -29.96 -10.16 24.70
CA ARG A 557 -28.50 -10.11 24.77
C ARG A 557 -27.86 -11.37 24.20
N TRP A 558 -28.46 -12.54 24.42
CA TRP A 558 -27.93 -13.81 23.94
C TRP A 558 -28.13 -13.97 22.45
N ASP A 559 -29.18 -13.36 21.88
CA ASP A 559 -29.39 -13.30 20.43
C ASP A 559 -28.35 -12.46 19.72
N ALA A 560 -28.01 -11.30 20.28
CA ALA A 560 -26.93 -10.46 19.77
C ALA A 560 -25.57 -11.18 19.86
N GLU A 561 -25.33 -11.92 20.94
CA GLU A 561 -24.08 -12.66 21.15
C GLU A 561 -23.96 -13.90 20.26
N MET A 562 -25.06 -14.63 20.01
CA MET A 562 -25.11 -15.70 19.01
C MET A 562 -24.90 -15.18 17.58
N LEU A 563 -25.49 -14.03 17.23
CA LEU A 563 -25.28 -13.40 15.93
C LEU A 563 -23.81 -12.97 15.73
N HIS A 564 -23.19 -12.38 16.76
CA HIS A 564 -21.77 -12.02 16.70
C HIS A 564 -20.85 -13.24 16.53
N ARG A 565 -21.13 -14.34 17.25
CA ARG A 565 -20.30 -15.56 17.20
C ARG A 565 -20.52 -16.39 15.92
N SER A 566 -21.73 -16.42 15.37
CA SER A 566 -22.02 -17.08 14.09
C SER A 566 -21.32 -16.39 12.91
N VAL A 567 -21.24 -15.06 12.90
CA VAL A 567 -20.43 -14.30 11.93
C VAL A 567 -18.93 -14.64 12.04
N GLY A 568 -18.42 -14.85 13.27
CA GLY A 568 -17.05 -15.33 13.50
C GLY A 568 -16.78 -16.73 12.95
N LEU A 569 -17.80 -17.61 12.96
CA LEU A 569 -17.77 -18.96 12.43
C LEU A 569 -17.68 -18.98 10.89
N VAL A 570 -18.46 -18.13 10.21
CA VAL A 570 -18.41 -17.96 8.74
C VAL A 570 -17.04 -17.46 8.29
N ARG A 571 -16.45 -16.51 9.01
CA ARG A 571 -15.10 -15.98 8.72
C ARG A 571 -14.01 -17.06 8.81
N LYS A 572 -14.22 -18.08 9.65
CA LYS A 572 -13.31 -19.23 9.85
C LYS A 572 -13.60 -20.43 8.92
N GLN A 573 -14.74 -20.47 8.23
CA GLN A 573 -15.05 -21.51 7.24
C GLN A 573 -14.45 -21.24 5.85
N LEU A 574 -14.18 -19.96 5.51
CA LEU A 574 -13.62 -19.56 4.21
C LEU A 574 -12.29 -20.27 3.83
N PRO A 575 -11.31 -20.43 4.74
CA PRO A 575 -10.06 -21.14 4.43
C PRO A 575 -10.26 -22.64 4.15
N ARG A 576 -11.31 -23.24 4.70
CA ARG A 576 -11.64 -24.67 4.53
C ARG A 576 -12.04 -25.01 3.09
N CYS A 577 -12.68 -24.05 2.40
CA CYS A 577 -13.06 -24.19 0.99
C CYS A 577 -11.84 -24.14 0.06
N VAL A 578 -10.83 -23.31 0.38
CA VAL A 578 -9.55 -23.26 -0.33
C VAL A 578 -8.78 -24.57 -0.15
N GLY A 579 -8.89 -25.17 1.03
CA GLY A 579 -8.25 -26.43 1.37
C GLY A 579 -8.75 -27.70 0.70
N LEU A 580 -10.08 -27.82 0.58
CA LEU A 580 -10.72 -28.91 -0.16
C LEU A 580 -10.34 -28.92 -1.66
N TRP A 581 -9.89 -27.78 -2.17
CA TRP A 581 -9.38 -27.65 -3.54
C TRP A 581 -8.00 -28.33 -3.72
N HIS A 582 -7.14 -28.27 -2.70
CA HIS A 582 -5.79 -28.85 -2.74
C HIS A 582 -5.79 -30.38 -2.64
N ALA A 583 -6.60 -30.95 -1.74
CA ALA A 583 -6.71 -32.40 -1.53
C ALA A 583 -7.16 -33.19 -2.78
N ARG A 584 -7.78 -32.50 -3.73
CA ARG A 584 -8.23 -33.10 -4.99
C ARG A 584 -7.27 -32.92 -6.16
N SER A 585 -6.44 -31.88 -6.11
CA SER A 585 -5.36 -31.68 -7.07
C SER A 585 -4.32 -32.80 -6.97
N ASP A 586 -4.05 -33.33 -5.77
CA ASP A 586 -3.12 -34.44 -5.52
C ASP A 586 -3.50 -35.76 -6.20
N TYR A 587 -4.79 -36.02 -6.45
CA TYR A 587 -5.22 -37.20 -7.19
C TYR A 587 -4.87 -37.16 -8.69
N HIS A 588 -4.57 -35.99 -9.24
CA HIS A 588 -4.13 -35.80 -10.63
C HIS A 588 -2.60 -35.64 -10.80
N PHE A 589 -1.82 -35.68 -9.70
CA PHE A 589 -0.36 -35.58 -9.72
C PHE A 589 0.33 -36.96 -9.74
N ARG A 590 0.31 -37.68 -10.87
CA ARG A 590 1.28 -38.76 -11.16
C ARG A 590 1.98 -38.50 -12.51
N PRO A 591 3.29 -38.18 -12.53
CA PRO A 591 4.02 -38.09 -13.79
C PRO A 591 4.28 -39.49 -14.37
N ALA A 592 4.10 -39.64 -15.67
CA ALA A 592 4.58 -40.80 -16.44
C ALA A 592 6.11 -40.91 -16.33
N ASN A 593 6.62 -42.16 -16.32
CA ASN A 593 8.03 -42.50 -16.10
C ASN A 593 9.00 -41.67 -16.98
N ALA A 594 9.91 -40.94 -16.34
CA ALA A 594 11.12 -40.45 -16.96
C ALA A 594 12.22 -41.49 -16.78
N ASN A 595 12.44 -42.33 -17.79
CA ASN A 595 13.72 -42.98 -18.01
C ASN A 595 14.05 -42.87 -19.49
N SER A 596 15.32 -42.55 -19.75
CA SER A 596 16.00 -42.34 -21.04
C SER A 596 15.44 -41.22 -21.92
N TYR A 597 16.19 -40.11 -22.06
CA TYR A 597 16.76 -39.67 -23.34
C TYR A 597 17.89 -38.66 -23.06
N SER A 598 19.11 -39.12 -23.30
CA SER A 598 20.33 -38.31 -23.41
C SER A 598 20.27 -37.47 -24.68
N LEU A 599 20.58 -36.17 -24.56
CA LEU A 599 20.75 -35.24 -25.67
C LEU A 599 21.95 -35.63 -26.56
N SER A 600 21.77 -35.52 -27.88
CA SER A 600 22.86 -35.18 -28.80
C SER A 600 22.34 -34.19 -29.88
N PRO A 601 23.16 -33.22 -30.33
CA PRO A 601 22.71 -32.09 -31.14
C PRO A 601 23.05 -32.29 -32.62
N SER A 602 22.11 -32.01 -33.54
CA SER A 602 22.43 -31.60 -34.92
C SER A 602 21.16 -31.27 -35.75
N GLY A 603 21.26 -30.22 -36.57
CA GLY A 603 20.58 -30.14 -37.86
C GLY A 603 19.36 -29.20 -37.96
N MET A 604 19.61 -27.98 -38.42
CA MET A 604 18.62 -27.04 -38.97
C MET A 604 17.80 -27.65 -40.13
N SER A 605 16.51 -27.31 -40.24
CA SER A 605 15.97 -26.70 -41.47
C SER A 605 14.62 -26.01 -41.23
N CYS A 606 14.45 -24.91 -41.95
CA CYS A 606 13.39 -23.92 -41.86
C CYS A 606 12.07 -24.40 -42.48
N GLY A 607 10.94 -23.98 -41.89
CA GLY A 607 9.60 -24.18 -42.43
C GLY A 607 8.57 -23.28 -41.74
N PHE A 608 8.58 -21.99 -42.07
CA PHE A 608 7.55 -21.01 -41.70
C PHE A 608 6.16 -21.52 -42.10
N ARG A 609 5.28 -21.81 -41.12
CA ARG A 609 3.82 -21.80 -41.29
C ARG A 609 3.08 -21.73 -39.95
N ASN A 610 2.37 -20.60 -39.79
CA ASN A 610 1.23 -20.29 -38.92
C ASN A 610 1.38 -20.27 -37.39
N ARG A 611 0.98 -19.11 -36.85
CA ARG A 611 0.99 -18.66 -35.45
C ARG A 611 -0.13 -19.30 -34.62
N PHE A 612 0.15 -19.36 -33.31
CA PHE A 612 -0.69 -19.77 -32.18
C PHE A 612 -1.04 -21.26 -32.12
N PRO A 613 -0.37 -22.06 -31.26
CA PRO A 613 -0.85 -23.39 -30.94
C PRO A 613 -2.09 -23.24 -30.06
N SER A 614 -3.24 -23.58 -30.63
CA SER A 614 -4.48 -23.89 -29.93
C SER A 614 -4.20 -24.88 -28.79
N CYS A 615 -4.62 -24.48 -27.59
CA CYS A 615 -4.49 -25.14 -26.30
C CYS A 615 -4.49 -26.69 -26.34
N SER A 616 -3.31 -27.29 -26.22
CA SER A 616 -3.08 -28.75 -26.17
C SER A 616 -3.43 -29.42 -24.82
N ILE A 617 -4.41 -28.87 -24.09
CA ILE A 617 -4.73 -29.26 -22.70
C ILE A 617 -5.43 -30.63 -22.60
N TRP A 618 -6.12 -31.10 -23.65
CA TRP A 618 -6.79 -32.41 -23.64
C TRP A 618 -5.87 -33.62 -23.85
N ARG A 619 -4.63 -33.39 -24.33
CA ARG A 619 -3.69 -34.47 -24.66
C ARG A 619 -3.06 -35.12 -23.42
N TYR A 620 -3.06 -34.44 -22.27
CA TYR A 620 -2.44 -34.92 -21.03
C TYR A 620 -3.39 -35.61 -20.03
N LEU A 621 -4.71 -35.37 -20.14
CA LEU A 621 -5.70 -35.86 -19.16
C LEU A 621 -6.24 -37.28 -19.43
N THR A 622 -5.85 -37.92 -20.54
CA THR A 622 -6.46 -39.18 -21.02
C THR A 622 -5.54 -40.40 -21.08
N ALA A 623 -4.26 -40.28 -20.69
CA ALA A 623 -3.33 -41.41 -20.63
C ALA A 623 -3.58 -42.29 -19.38
N GLY A 624 -4.67 -43.06 -19.39
CA GLY A 624 -4.93 -44.17 -18.48
C GLY A 624 -4.31 -45.47 -19.01
N ARG A 625 -3.56 -46.18 -18.15
CA ARG A 625 -2.85 -47.44 -18.47
C ARG A 625 -3.81 -48.51 -19.00
N THR A 626 -3.57 -48.99 -20.23
CA THR A 626 -3.96 -50.34 -20.65
C THR A 626 -2.73 -51.25 -20.54
N THR A 627 -2.75 -52.19 -19.60
CA THR A 627 -1.80 -53.30 -19.56
C THR A 627 -2.32 -54.39 -20.51
N SER A 628 -1.81 -54.45 -21.73
CA SER A 628 -2.01 -55.59 -22.63
C SER A 628 -0.72 -56.40 -22.71
N THR A 629 -0.79 -57.63 -22.22
CA THR A 629 0.19 -58.70 -22.40
C THR A 629 0.52 -58.93 -23.88
N GLU A 630 1.81 -58.99 -24.20
CA GLU A 630 2.34 -59.30 -25.52
C GLU A 630 2.00 -60.74 -25.96
N GLY A 631 1.49 -60.88 -27.18
CA GLY A 631 1.43 -62.11 -27.96
C GLY A 631 1.78 -61.80 -29.43
N PRO A 632 2.41 -62.74 -30.17
CA PRO A 632 3.16 -62.37 -31.36
C PRO A 632 2.30 -62.20 -32.63
N SER A 633 2.57 -61.08 -33.30
CA SER A 633 2.50 -60.80 -34.75
C SER A 633 1.56 -61.60 -35.65
N THR A 634 0.63 -60.90 -36.32
CA THR A 634 0.32 -61.10 -37.74
C THR A 634 -0.11 -59.77 -38.38
N LYS A 635 0.32 -59.56 -39.63
CA LYS A 635 0.11 -58.37 -40.46
C LYS A 635 -1.34 -58.29 -40.95
N ASP A 636 -1.93 -57.09 -40.96
CA ASP A 636 -2.44 -56.41 -42.17
C ASP A 636 -3.45 -55.29 -41.86
N SER A 637 -3.44 -54.28 -42.74
CA SER A 637 -4.40 -53.19 -42.95
C SER A 637 -4.17 -51.83 -42.24
N SER A 638 -4.02 -50.83 -43.10
CA SER A 638 -3.86 -49.41 -42.85
C SER A 638 -5.06 -48.78 -42.15
N SER A 639 -4.92 -48.42 -40.88
CA SER A 639 -5.84 -47.52 -40.17
C SER A 639 -5.07 -46.43 -39.42
N ILE A 640 -5.62 -45.23 -39.47
CA ILE A 640 -5.03 -43.97 -39.00
C ILE A 640 -4.80 -44.04 -37.48
N ASN A 641 -3.57 -43.71 -37.02
CA ASN A 641 -3.21 -43.62 -35.59
C ASN A 641 -3.94 -42.43 -34.92
N ILE A 642 -5.21 -42.60 -34.57
CA ILE A 642 -5.97 -41.67 -33.73
C ILE A 642 -5.54 -41.89 -32.28
N THR A 643 -5.13 -40.84 -31.57
CA THR A 643 -4.76 -40.97 -30.14
C THR A 643 -6.01 -41.20 -29.27
N ASP A 644 -5.88 -41.97 -28.19
CA ASP A 644 -7.00 -42.27 -27.26
C ASP A 644 -7.75 -41.02 -26.77
N ALA A 645 -7.04 -39.87 -26.69
CA ALA A 645 -7.59 -38.56 -26.35
C ALA A 645 -8.55 -37.99 -27.41
N GLU A 646 -8.15 -38.07 -28.68
CA GLU A 646 -8.94 -37.61 -29.83
C GLU A 646 -10.17 -38.51 -30.02
N LEU A 647 -10.02 -39.81 -29.73
CA LEU A 647 -11.13 -40.75 -29.75
C LEU A 647 -12.15 -40.43 -28.64
N LYS A 648 -11.69 -40.16 -27.41
CA LYS A 648 -12.55 -39.80 -26.27
C LYS A 648 -13.33 -38.51 -26.51
N SER A 649 -12.66 -37.45 -26.94
CA SER A 649 -13.32 -36.17 -27.24
C SER A 649 -14.37 -36.30 -28.34
N ARG A 650 -14.06 -37.03 -29.43
CA ARG A 650 -15.01 -37.30 -30.52
C ARG A 650 -16.27 -38.05 -30.06
N VAL A 651 -16.11 -38.98 -29.13
CA VAL A 651 -17.22 -39.76 -28.56
C VAL A 651 -18.06 -38.90 -27.62
N LEU A 652 -17.43 -38.12 -26.75
CA LEU A 652 -18.12 -37.24 -25.81
C LEU A 652 -18.86 -36.10 -26.52
N GLU A 653 -18.29 -35.48 -27.56
CA GLU A 653 -18.99 -34.45 -28.33
C GLU A 653 -20.22 -35.02 -29.05
N SER A 654 -20.10 -36.23 -29.60
CA SER A 654 -21.23 -36.89 -30.26
C SER A 654 -22.30 -37.36 -29.28
N ALA A 655 -21.95 -37.64 -28.03
CA ALA A 655 -22.90 -38.00 -26.99
C ALA A 655 -23.85 -36.84 -26.64
N ILE A 656 -23.44 -35.59 -26.84
CA ILE A 656 -24.27 -34.40 -26.57
C ILE A 656 -25.58 -34.44 -27.37
N CYS A 657 -25.57 -34.97 -28.59
CA CYS A 657 -26.79 -35.11 -29.41
C CYS A 657 -27.85 -36.04 -28.78
N TYR A 658 -27.43 -36.97 -27.92
CA TYR A 658 -28.30 -37.97 -27.27
C TYR A 658 -28.69 -37.58 -25.84
N VAL A 659 -28.09 -36.53 -25.28
CA VAL A 659 -28.32 -36.07 -23.91
C VAL A 659 -29.77 -35.64 -23.67
N ASN A 660 -30.46 -35.05 -24.66
CA ASN A 660 -31.88 -34.71 -24.50
C ASN A 660 -32.80 -35.94 -24.41
N GLN A 661 -32.37 -37.10 -24.95
CA GLN A 661 -33.16 -38.33 -24.96
C GLN A 661 -32.86 -39.22 -23.75
N TYR A 662 -31.58 -39.34 -23.36
CA TYR A 662 -31.12 -40.27 -22.33
C TYR A 662 -30.65 -39.57 -21.04
N GLY A 663 -30.56 -38.23 -21.03
CA GLY A 663 -29.97 -37.46 -19.94
C GLY A 663 -28.44 -37.47 -19.96
N TRP A 664 -27.84 -36.90 -18.92
CA TRP A 664 -26.39 -36.94 -18.70
C TRP A 664 -25.99 -38.31 -18.16
N SER A 665 -25.93 -39.31 -19.03
CA SER A 665 -25.84 -40.70 -18.60
C SER A 665 -24.91 -41.54 -19.48
N ARG A 666 -24.64 -42.76 -19.00
CA ARG A 666 -23.87 -43.77 -19.73
C ARG A 666 -24.54 -44.12 -21.06
N GLU A 667 -25.86 -44.23 -21.06
CA GLU A 667 -26.68 -44.61 -22.21
C GLU A 667 -26.55 -43.60 -23.36
N ALA A 668 -26.39 -42.31 -23.06
CA ALA A 668 -26.14 -41.28 -24.08
C ALA A 668 -24.80 -41.49 -24.83
N VAL A 669 -23.76 -41.90 -24.10
CA VAL A 669 -22.44 -42.20 -24.69
C VAL A 669 -22.46 -43.52 -25.45
N GLU A 670 -23.15 -44.54 -24.94
CA GLU A 670 -23.31 -45.81 -25.65
C GLU A 670 -24.07 -45.61 -26.97
N ALA A 671 -25.13 -44.80 -26.99
CA ALA A 671 -25.87 -44.45 -28.20
C ALA A 671 -25.00 -43.71 -29.25
N ALA A 672 -24.13 -42.81 -28.79
CA ALA A 672 -23.17 -42.15 -29.66
C ALA A 672 -22.11 -43.11 -30.22
N CYS A 673 -21.62 -44.04 -29.41
CA CYS A 673 -20.69 -45.07 -29.85
C CYS A 673 -21.32 -45.93 -30.96
N VAL A 674 -22.55 -46.41 -30.75
CA VAL A 674 -23.28 -47.21 -31.74
C VAL A 674 -23.43 -46.46 -33.07
N THR A 675 -23.77 -45.17 -33.01
CA THR A 675 -23.96 -44.34 -34.21
C THR A 675 -22.65 -44.05 -34.95
N GLN A 676 -21.54 -43.94 -34.24
CA GLN A 676 -20.20 -43.79 -34.83
C GLN A 676 -19.56 -45.11 -35.28
N GLY A 677 -20.25 -46.25 -35.14
CA GLY A 677 -19.69 -47.57 -35.44
C GLY A 677 -18.59 -48.00 -34.45
N LEU A 678 -18.59 -47.44 -33.24
CA LEU A 678 -17.63 -47.74 -32.17
C LEU A 678 -18.24 -48.73 -31.15
N PRO A 679 -17.41 -49.55 -30.47
CA PRO A 679 -17.92 -50.47 -29.45
C PRO A 679 -18.61 -49.74 -28.29
N PRO A 680 -19.81 -50.17 -27.85
CA PRO A 680 -20.52 -49.53 -26.74
C PRO A 680 -19.71 -49.50 -25.44
N GLY A 681 -18.81 -50.48 -25.23
CA GLY A 681 -17.92 -50.56 -24.07
C GLY A 681 -16.93 -49.39 -23.93
N LEU A 682 -16.77 -48.56 -24.97
CA LEU A 682 -15.86 -47.41 -24.98
C LEU A 682 -16.25 -46.31 -23.99
N HIS A 683 -17.49 -46.32 -23.47
CA HIS A 683 -17.90 -45.44 -22.38
C HIS A 683 -17.01 -45.58 -21.14
N THR A 684 -16.44 -46.77 -20.86
CA THR A 684 -15.52 -46.98 -19.72
C THR A 684 -14.21 -46.21 -19.86
N LEU A 685 -13.75 -46.02 -21.10
CA LEU A 685 -12.59 -45.20 -21.44
C LEU A 685 -12.96 -43.71 -21.47
N ALA A 686 -14.13 -43.39 -22.03
CA ALA A 686 -14.59 -42.02 -22.18
C ALA A 686 -15.02 -41.37 -20.86
N MET A 687 -15.63 -42.12 -19.94
CA MET A 687 -16.21 -41.64 -18.69
C MET A 687 -15.77 -42.47 -17.45
N PRO A 688 -14.46 -42.49 -17.11
CA PRO A 688 -13.97 -43.18 -15.92
C PRO A 688 -14.58 -42.69 -14.60
N GLY A 689 -14.96 -41.40 -14.52
CA GLY A 689 -15.64 -40.77 -13.39
C GLY A 689 -17.16 -40.93 -13.40
N GLY A 690 -17.73 -41.54 -14.44
CA GLY A 690 -19.17 -41.67 -14.65
C GLY A 690 -19.79 -40.49 -15.39
N ASP A 691 -21.06 -40.22 -15.10
CA ASP A 691 -21.89 -39.17 -15.71
C ASP A 691 -21.27 -37.76 -15.66
N ILE A 692 -20.54 -37.44 -14.59
CA ILE A 692 -19.86 -36.15 -14.41
C ILE A 692 -18.86 -35.83 -15.54
N ASP A 693 -18.20 -36.84 -16.13
CA ASP A 693 -17.18 -36.61 -17.15
C ASP A 693 -17.78 -36.04 -18.44
N LEU A 694 -19.00 -36.46 -18.80
CA LEU A 694 -19.74 -35.91 -19.93
C LEU A 694 -20.15 -34.45 -19.68
N ILE A 695 -20.59 -34.14 -18.46
CA ILE A 695 -20.98 -32.77 -18.06
C ILE A 695 -19.76 -31.85 -18.05
N VAL A 696 -18.64 -32.29 -17.45
CA VAL A 696 -17.38 -31.54 -17.39
C VAL A 696 -16.84 -31.30 -18.80
N TYR A 697 -16.88 -32.31 -19.66
CA TYR A 697 -16.50 -32.16 -21.07
C TYR A 697 -17.34 -31.10 -21.77
N PHE A 698 -18.66 -31.18 -21.65
CA PHE A 698 -19.57 -30.19 -22.23
C PHE A 698 -19.25 -28.78 -21.71
N TYR A 699 -19.12 -28.61 -20.39
CA TYR A 699 -18.86 -27.32 -19.77
C TYR A 699 -17.53 -26.71 -20.24
N ALA A 700 -16.46 -27.51 -20.27
CA ALA A 700 -15.14 -27.08 -20.72
C ALA A 700 -15.13 -26.74 -22.22
N SER A 701 -15.74 -27.57 -23.07
CA SER A 701 -15.88 -27.32 -24.52
C SER A 701 -16.59 -25.99 -24.81
N ARG A 702 -17.63 -25.63 -24.03
CA ARG A 702 -18.31 -24.33 -24.17
C ARG A 702 -17.49 -23.16 -23.64
N ASN A 703 -16.66 -23.35 -22.61
CA ASN A 703 -15.70 -22.33 -22.18
C ASN A 703 -14.63 -22.07 -23.25
N GLU A 704 -14.14 -23.11 -23.92
CA GLU A 704 -13.17 -22.99 -25.02
C GLU A 704 -13.76 -22.22 -26.21
N GLN A 705 -15.00 -22.53 -26.60
CA GLN A 705 -15.73 -21.79 -27.64
C GLN A 705 -15.96 -20.31 -27.30
N LEU A 706 -16.09 -19.99 -26.02
CA LEU A 706 -16.17 -18.60 -25.56
C LEU A 706 -14.81 -17.91 -25.71
N ALA A 707 -13.71 -18.56 -25.29
CA ALA A 707 -12.36 -18.02 -25.44
C ALA A 707 -12.02 -17.73 -26.91
N GLU A 708 -12.34 -18.66 -27.81
CA GLU A 708 -12.19 -18.46 -29.26
C GLU A 708 -13.04 -17.28 -29.77
N ALA A 709 -14.30 -17.19 -29.38
CA ALA A 709 -15.18 -16.08 -29.78
C ALA A 709 -14.68 -14.72 -29.27
N MET A 710 -14.22 -14.65 -28.01
CA MET A 710 -13.67 -13.42 -27.44
C MET A 710 -12.40 -12.97 -28.16
N SER A 711 -11.53 -13.90 -28.56
CA SER A 711 -10.34 -13.59 -29.35
C SER A 711 -10.72 -12.96 -30.71
N GLN A 712 -11.75 -13.48 -31.37
CA GLN A 712 -12.23 -12.95 -32.66
C GLN A 712 -12.89 -11.57 -32.53
N TRP A 713 -13.58 -11.30 -31.41
CA TRP A 713 -14.16 -9.98 -31.12
C TRP A 713 -13.08 -8.90 -31.00
N GLN A 714 -11.89 -9.25 -30.50
CA GLN A 714 -10.74 -8.35 -30.43
C GLN A 714 -10.13 -8.06 -31.81
N PHE A 715 -9.92 -9.10 -32.64
CA PHE A 715 -9.38 -8.90 -34.01
C PHE A 715 -10.30 -8.05 -34.89
N SER A 716 -11.62 -8.18 -34.75
CA SER A 716 -12.60 -7.43 -35.54
C SER A 716 -12.71 -5.95 -35.13
N SER A 717 -12.24 -5.61 -33.93
CA SER A 717 -12.22 -4.24 -33.40
C SER A 717 -10.90 -3.52 -33.72
N ALA A 718 -9.89 -4.23 -34.25
CA ALA A 718 -8.56 -3.74 -34.59
C ALA A 718 -8.42 -3.39 -36.09
N GLY A 719 -9.42 -2.69 -36.65
CA GLY A 719 -9.22 -1.94 -37.90
C GLY A 719 -8.30 -0.76 -37.62
N ASP A 720 -7.25 -0.62 -38.43
CA ASP A 720 -6.18 0.40 -38.36
C ASP A 720 -5.13 0.25 -37.25
N GLY A 721 -4.23 -0.73 -37.40
CA GLY A 721 -2.80 -0.62 -37.03
C GLY A 721 -2.40 -0.33 -35.57
N GLN A 722 -3.35 -0.14 -34.66
CA GLN A 722 -3.12 0.09 -33.24
C GLN A 722 -3.30 -1.22 -32.47
N ALA A 723 -2.27 -1.58 -31.72
CA ALA A 723 -2.30 -2.72 -30.81
C ALA A 723 -3.52 -2.64 -29.89
N ALA A 724 -4.33 -3.70 -29.88
CA ALA A 724 -5.45 -3.99 -28.96
C ALA A 724 -5.94 -2.78 -28.15
N SER A 725 -6.86 -2.00 -28.73
CA SER A 725 -7.47 -0.86 -28.04
C SER A 725 -8.12 -1.36 -26.75
N ARG A 726 -7.66 -0.82 -25.62
CA ARG A 726 -8.11 -1.19 -24.27
C ARG A 726 -9.57 -0.73 -24.10
N LEU A 727 -10.36 -1.47 -23.32
CA LEU A 727 -11.67 -0.95 -22.87
C LEU A 727 -11.37 0.19 -21.88
N HIS A 728 -11.71 1.42 -22.25
CA HIS A 728 -11.35 2.63 -21.51
C HIS A 728 -12.49 3.13 -20.62
N SER A 729 -13.75 2.84 -20.97
CA SER A 729 -14.92 3.23 -20.19
C SER A 729 -15.50 2.09 -19.36
N LYS A 730 -16.22 2.43 -18.28
CA LYS A 730 -16.87 1.42 -17.41
C LYS A 730 -18.03 0.74 -18.13
N GLU A 731 -18.70 1.47 -19.00
CA GLU A 731 -19.80 1.02 -19.84
C GLU A 731 -19.32 -0.02 -20.87
N GLU A 732 -18.13 0.18 -21.43
CA GLU A 732 -17.48 -0.80 -22.33
C GLU A 732 -17.18 -2.12 -21.64
N VAL A 733 -16.68 -2.08 -20.40
CA VAL A 733 -16.42 -3.29 -19.60
C VAL A 733 -17.72 -4.03 -19.32
N ASP A 734 -18.78 -3.33 -18.88
CA ASP A 734 -20.06 -3.97 -18.59
C ASP A 734 -20.70 -4.59 -19.84
N ALA A 735 -20.61 -3.90 -20.98
CA ALA A 735 -21.06 -4.42 -22.27
C ALA A 735 -20.28 -5.67 -22.70
N PHE A 736 -18.97 -5.70 -22.46
CA PHE A 736 -18.13 -6.85 -22.72
C PHE A 736 -18.50 -8.04 -21.82
N LEU A 737 -18.64 -7.83 -20.51
CA LEU A 737 -19.05 -8.85 -19.55
C LEU A 737 -20.43 -9.42 -19.91
N TYR A 738 -21.38 -8.56 -20.25
CA TYR A 738 -22.72 -8.96 -20.68
C TYR A 738 -22.66 -9.84 -21.94
N ARG A 739 -21.92 -9.40 -22.95
CA ARG A 739 -21.75 -10.14 -24.21
C ARG A 739 -21.11 -11.51 -23.99
N ALA A 740 -20.05 -11.57 -23.17
CA ALA A 740 -19.34 -12.81 -22.87
C ALA A 740 -20.23 -13.81 -22.11
N LEU A 741 -20.87 -13.39 -21.02
CA LEU A 741 -21.74 -14.26 -20.23
C LEU A 741 -22.98 -14.71 -21.01
N LYS A 742 -23.59 -13.80 -21.79
CA LYS A 742 -24.72 -14.14 -22.67
C LYS A 742 -24.33 -15.20 -23.68
N TYR A 743 -23.22 -15.01 -24.40
CA TYR A 743 -22.72 -15.99 -25.38
C TYR A 743 -22.49 -17.36 -24.72
N ARG A 744 -21.90 -17.39 -23.53
CA ARG A 744 -21.65 -18.64 -22.79
C ARG A 744 -22.93 -19.35 -22.38
N LEU A 745 -23.93 -18.62 -21.89
CA LEU A 745 -25.22 -19.16 -21.46
C LEU A 745 -26.08 -19.63 -22.64
N GLU A 746 -26.02 -18.93 -23.78
CA GLU A 746 -26.69 -19.35 -25.01
C GLU A 746 -26.26 -20.75 -25.48
N ARG A 747 -25.02 -21.15 -25.18
CA ARG A 747 -24.53 -22.50 -25.48
C ARG A 747 -25.17 -23.61 -24.64
N ASN A 748 -25.85 -23.27 -23.54
CA ASN A 748 -26.61 -24.25 -22.75
C ASN A 748 -28.03 -24.49 -23.32
N ILE A 749 -28.55 -23.60 -24.19
CA ILE A 749 -29.92 -23.69 -24.74
C ILE A 749 -30.24 -25.06 -25.37
N PRO A 750 -29.35 -25.68 -26.18
CA PRO A 750 -29.66 -26.97 -26.83
C PRO A 750 -29.92 -28.12 -25.85
N VAL A 751 -29.37 -28.04 -24.63
CA VAL A 751 -29.47 -29.07 -23.58
C VAL A 751 -30.29 -28.60 -22.37
N MET A 752 -30.98 -27.46 -22.49
CA MET A 752 -31.71 -26.82 -21.39
C MET A 752 -32.71 -27.75 -20.67
N PRO A 753 -33.50 -28.61 -21.35
CA PRO A 753 -34.45 -29.48 -20.67
C PRO A 753 -33.83 -30.43 -19.63
N VAL A 754 -32.58 -30.83 -19.86
CA VAL A 754 -31.81 -31.74 -19.00
C VAL A 754 -30.67 -31.04 -18.27
N TRP A 755 -30.52 -29.72 -18.44
CA TRP A 755 -29.52 -28.92 -17.75
C TRP A 755 -29.68 -28.85 -16.22
N PRO A 756 -30.90 -28.81 -15.64
CA PRO A 756 -31.08 -28.88 -14.19
C PRO A 756 -30.48 -30.15 -13.57
N GLN A 757 -30.53 -31.29 -14.29
CA GLN A 757 -29.90 -32.53 -13.86
C GLN A 757 -28.37 -32.36 -13.78
N ALA A 758 -27.75 -31.76 -14.80
CA ALA A 758 -26.32 -31.49 -14.80
C ALA A 758 -25.90 -30.54 -13.67
N LEU A 759 -26.65 -29.46 -13.44
CA LEU A 759 -26.40 -28.53 -12.34
C LEU A 759 -26.47 -29.24 -10.98
N GLY A 760 -27.44 -30.14 -10.79
CA GLY A 760 -27.54 -30.98 -9.58
C GLY A 760 -26.31 -31.88 -9.38
N THR A 761 -25.83 -32.52 -10.45
CA THR A 761 -24.62 -33.35 -10.41
C THR A 761 -23.37 -32.53 -10.14
N LEU A 762 -23.23 -31.35 -10.75
CA LEU A 762 -22.11 -30.41 -10.53
C LEU A 762 -22.06 -29.86 -9.10
N ALA A 763 -23.22 -29.68 -8.47
CA ALA A 763 -23.35 -29.17 -7.11
C ALA A 763 -23.25 -30.24 -6.03
N SER A 764 -23.21 -31.52 -6.40
CA SER A 764 -22.96 -32.62 -5.45
C SER A 764 -21.64 -32.36 -4.70
N PRO A 765 -21.55 -32.58 -3.37
CA PRO A 765 -20.31 -32.36 -2.60
C PRO A 765 -19.10 -33.10 -3.19
N LYS A 766 -19.35 -34.25 -3.82
CA LYS A 766 -18.33 -35.03 -4.53
C LYS A 766 -17.91 -34.41 -5.86
N ASN A 767 -18.52 -33.38 -6.40
CA ASN A 767 -18.17 -32.80 -7.72
C ASN A 767 -17.84 -31.31 -7.62
N VAL A 768 -18.28 -30.63 -6.56
CA VAL A 768 -18.05 -29.20 -6.28
C VAL A 768 -16.61 -28.73 -6.53
N PRO A 769 -15.54 -29.41 -6.06
CA PRO A 769 -14.17 -28.95 -6.32
C PRO A 769 -13.83 -28.80 -7.81
N SER A 770 -14.27 -29.76 -8.63
CA SER A 770 -14.05 -29.75 -10.08
C SER A 770 -14.90 -28.66 -10.75
N THR A 771 -16.15 -28.50 -10.32
CA THR A 771 -17.07 -27.46 -10.78
C THR A 771 -16.53 -26.05 -10.50
N ILE A 772 -16.02 -25.81 -9.30
CA ILE A 772 -15.42 -24.52 -8.92
C ILE A 772 -14.23 -24.19 -9.83
N GLY A 773 -13.41 -25.18 -10.19
CA GLY A 773 -12.30 -24.96 -11.11
C GLY A 773 -12.74 -24.52 -12.50
N LEU A 774 -13.80 -25.12 -13.03
CA LEU A 774 -14.36 -24.73 -14.33
C LEU A 774 -14.96 -23.32 -14.32
N VAL A 775 -15.63 -22.95 -13.24
CA VAL A 775 -16.21 -21.60 -13.06
C VAL A 775 -15.10 -20.57 -12.87
N ALA A 776 -14.07 -20.88 -12.08
CA ALA A 776 -12.91 -20.01 -11.86
C ALA A 776 -12.19 -19.71 -13.18
N GLN A 777 -11.93 -20.75 -13.99
CA GLN A 777 -11.34 -20.59 -15.33
C GLN A 777 -12.20 -19.71 -16.24
N LEU A 778 -13.52 -19.89 -16.24
CA LEU A 778 -14.44 -19.08 -17.02
C LEU A 778 -14.35 -17.59 -16.64
N VAL A 779 -14.43 -17.26 -15.35
CA VAL A 779 -14.41 -15.86 -14.91
C VAL A 779 -13.03 -15.23 -15.06
N ASP A 780 -11.97 -16.01 -14.87
CA ASP A 780 -10.59 -15.56 -15.08
C ASP A 780 -10.36 -15.18 -16.54
N GLU A 781 -10.78 -16.03 -17.48
CA GLU A 781 -10.64 -15.78 -18.90
C GLU A 781 -11.44 -14.54 -19.34
N VAL A 782 -12.69 -14.41 -18.89
CA VAL A 782 -13.52 -13.24 -19.21
C VAL A 782 -12.89 -11.94 -18.67
N TRP A 783 -12.38 -11.93 -17.44
CA TRP A 783 -11.72 -10.75 -16.88
C TRP A 783 -10.36 -10.45 -17.53
N ALA A 784 -9.60 -11.48 -17.91
CA ALA A 784 -8.34 -11.33 -18.63
C ALA A 784 -8.58 -10.66 -19.99
N GLN A 785 -9.59 -11.12 -20.74
CA GLN A 785 -9.97 -10.54 -22.02
C GLN A 785 -10.62 -9.15 -21.89
N ALA A 786 -11.20 -8.82 -20.73
CA ALA A 786 -11.66 -7.47 -20.39
C ALA A 786 -10.51 -6.51 -20.00
N GLY A 787 -9.27 -6.99 -19.89
CA GLY A 787 -8.09 -6.19 -19.57
C GLY A 787 -7.85 -5.94 -18.07
N ASP A 788 -8.38 -6.78 -17.18
CA ASP A 788 -8.17 -6.65 -15.72
C ASP A 788 -6.70 -6.88 -15.31
N ARG A 789 -6.11 -5.90 -14.61
CA ARG A 789 -4.77 -5.98 -13.98
C ARG A 789 -4.82 -5.91 -12.45
N SER A 790 -5.99 -6.10 -11.85
CA SER A 790 -6.10 -6.06 -10.38
C SER A 790 -5.26 -7.18 -9.78
N THR A 791 -4.48 -6.92 -8.72
CA THR A 791 -3.68 -7.95 -8.03
C THR A 791 -4.10 -8.15 -6.58
N ASP A 792 -4.91 -7.24 -6.03
CA ASP A 792 -5.24 -7.18 -4.59
C ASP A 792 -6.65 -7.70 -4.30
N MET A 793 -7.25 -7.34 -3.15
CA MET A 793 -8.59 -7.80 -2.76
C MET A 793 -9.68 -7.51 -3.83
N THR A 794 -9.46 -6.50 -4.67
CA THR A 794 -10.32 -6.19 -5.84
C THR A 794 -10.32 -7.31 -6.89
N TRP A 795 -9.22 -8.06 -7.06
CA TRP A 795 -9.13 -9.23 -7.95
C TRP A 795 -10.13 -10.31 -7.54
N TYR A 796 -10.25 -10.57 -6.23
CA TYR A 796 -11.16 -11.54 -5.65
C TYR A 796 -12.62 -11.09 -5.74
N ALA A 797 -12.89 -9.85 -5.37
CA ALA A 797 -14.24 -9.28 -5.43
C ALA A 797 -14.81 -9.35 -6.87
N LYS A 798 -13.97 -9.06 -7.88
CA LYS A 798 -14.34 -9.14 -9.30
C LYS A 798 -14.68 -10.57 -9.74
N ARG A 799 -13.88 -11.56 -9.36
CA ARG A 799 -14.07 -12.97 -9.75
C ARG A 799 -15.24 -13.62 -9.04
N LEU A 800 -15.34 -13.43 -7.72
CA LEU A 800 -16.48 -13.91 -6.95
C LEU A 800 -17.77 -13.26 -7.40
N GLY A 801 -17.74 -11.95 -7.66
CA GLY A 801 -18.89 -11.23 -8.20
C GLY A 801 -19.31 -11.78 -9.56
N LEU A 802 -18.39 -11.91 -10.52
CA LEU A 802 -18.72 -12.41 -11.85
C LEU A 802 -19.19 -13.88 -11.82
N ALA A 803 -18.58 -14.72 -10.97
CA ALA A 803 -19.00 -16.11 -10.77
C ALA A 803 -20.41 -16.18 -10.17
N TYR A 804 -20.74 -15.29 -9.24
CA TYR A 804 -22.07 -15.17 -8.66
C TYR A 804 -23.10 -14.78 -9.73
N VAL A 805 -22.82 -13.76 -10.54
CA VAL A 805 -23.70 -13.33 -11.63
C VAL A 805 -23.93 -14.45 -12.65
N TYR A 806 -22.86 -15.13 -13.08
CA TYR A 806 -22.97 -16.25 -14.01
C TYR A 806 -23.86 -17.36 -13.43
N ASN A 807 -23.56 -17.87 -12.23
CA ASN A 807 -24.28 -19.01 -11.66
C ASN A 807 -25.75 -18.68 -11.35
N LEU A 808 -26.04 -17.48 -10.85
CA LEU A 808 -27.43 -17.07 -10.63
C LEU A 808 -28.22 -16.99 -11.93
N THR A 809 -27.60 -16.46 -12.98
CA THR A 809 -28.25 -16.35 -14.29
C THR A 809 -28.45 -17.74 -14.91
N ASP A 810 -27.46 -18.64 -14.79
CA ASP A 810 -27.54 -20.04 -15.25
C ASP A 810 -28.72 -20.79 -14.60
N VAL A 811 -28.90 -20.61 -13.28
CA VAL A 811 -30.03 -21.18 -12.54
C VAL A 811 -31.36 -20.52 -12.93
N PHE A 812 -31.40 -19.19 -13.02
CA PHE A 812 -32.60 -18.46 -13.41
C PHE A 812 -33.09 -18.89 -14.80
N MET A 813 -32.16 -19.08 -15.73
CA MET A 813 -32.42 -19.52 -17.10
C MET A 813 -33.11 -20.90 -17.19
N THR A 814 -32.89 -21.78 -16.21
CA THR A 814 -33.60 -23.08 -16.15
C THR A 814 -35.10 -22.97 -15.90
N GLN A 815 -35.55 -21.86 -15.30
CA GLN A 815 -36.96 -21.63 -14.96
C GLN A 815 -37.65 -20.65 -15.91
N ASP A 816 -36.88 -20.01 -16.79
CA ASP A 816 -37.37 -19.00 -17.72
C ASP A 816 -38.14 -19.64 -18.88
N LYS A 817 -39.37 -19.18 -19.09
CA LYS A 817 -40.29 -19.60 -20.17
C LYS A 817 -40.61 -18.47 -21.14
N SER A 818 -39.93 -17.33 -21.01
CA SER A 818 -40.10 -16.18 -21.90
C SER A 818 -39.57 -16.49 -23.31
N VAL A 819 -40.07 -15.76 -24.30
CA VAL A 819 -39.62 -15.90 -25.69
C VAL A 819 -38.13 -15.58 -25.75
N ASN A 820 -37.34 -16.49 -26.32
CA ASN A 820 -35.87 -16.36 -26.48
C ASN A 820 -35.11 -16.04 -25.17
N PHE A 821 -35.63 -16.45 -24.00
CA PHE A 821 -35.01 -16.18 -22.68
C PHE A 821 -34.83 -14.68 -22.37
N GLU A 822 -35.73 -13.81 -22.87
CA GLU A 822 -35.67 -12.37 -22.63
C GLU A 822 -35.55 -12.00 -21.15
N ASP A 823 -36.27 -12.70 -20.26
CA ASP A 823 -36.24 -12.41 -18.83
C ASP A 823 -34.89 -12.77 -18.21
N SER A 824 -34.24 -13.85 -18.66
CA SER A 824 -32.87 -14.20 -18.25
C SER A 824 -31.86 -13.14 -18.69
N TRP A 825 -32.03 -12.56 -19.89
CA TRP A 825 -31.14 -11.51 -20.39
C TRP A 825 -31.33 -10.19 -19.66
N ARG A 826 -32.57 -9.83 -19.28
CA ARG A 826 -32.84 -8.69 -18.39
C ARG A 826 -32.24 -8.92 -17.00
N PHE A 827 -32.38 -10.13 -16.46
CA PHE A 827 -31.81 -10.51 -15.17
C PHE A 827 -30.28 -10.40 -15.18
N LEU A 828 -29.62 -10.94 -16.21
CA LEU A 828 -28.17 -10.83 -16.39
C LEU A 828 -27.71 -9.36 -16.41
N GLN A 829 -28.40 -8.52 -17.19
CA GLN A 829 -28.07 -7.10 -17.29
C GLN A 829 -28.21 -6.38 -15.94
N SER A 830 -29.28 -6.66 -15.19
CA SER A 830 -29.47 -6.12 -13.84
C SER A 830 -28.35 -6.54 -12.89
N ARG A 831 -27.94 -7.82 -12.92
CA ARG A 831 -26.90 -8.35 -12.03
C ARG A 831 -25.50 -7.84 -12.35
N ILE A 832 -25.20 -7.59 -13.62
CA ILE A 832 -23.96 -6.88 -14.00
C ILE A 832 -24.01 -5.43 -13.50
N GLY A 833 -25.17 -4.77 -13.55
CA GLY A 833 -25.38 -3.47 -12.91
C GLY A 833 -25.12 -3.51 -11.40
N ASP A 834 -25.56 -4.56 -10.71
CA ASP A 834 -25.34 -4.73 -9.27
C ASP A 834 -23.86 -4.89 -8.93
N LEU A 835 -23.06 -5.59 -9.77
CA LEU A 835 -21.61 -5.71 -9.59
C LEU A 835 -20.90 -4.35 -9.48
N ARG A 836 -21.44 -3.31 -10.13
CA ARG A 836 -20.95 -1.94 -10.03
C ARG A 836 -21.12 -1.36 -8.63
N SER A 837 -22.26 -1.62 -7.99
CA SER A 837 -22.56 -1.20 -6.63
C SER A 837 -21.78 -2.01 -5.58
N MET A 838 -21.42 -3.26 -5.90
CA MET A 838 -20.68 -4.16 -5.02
C MET A 838 -19.23 -3.72 -4.75
N LYS A 839 -18.63 -2.85 -5.60
CA LYS A 839 -17.33 -2.23 -5.30
C LYS A 839 -17.34 -1.40 -4.00
N GLN A 840 -18.52 -1.07 -3.46
CA GLN A 840 -18.73 -0.32 -2.23
C GLN A 840 -19.17 -1.18 -1.03
N MET A 841 -19.31 -2.51 -1.16
CA MET A 841 -19.81 -3.39 -0.08
C MET A 841 -18.75 -4.32 0.51
N ASP A 842 -18.81 -4.49 1.83
CA ASP A 842 -17.99 -5.38 2.64
C ASP A 842 -18.10 -6.86 2.22
N LEU A 843 -16.99 -7.60 2.33
CA LEU A 843 -16.88 -9.07 2.17
C LEU A 843 -17.95 -9.87 2.96
N LYS A 844 -18.48 -9.30 4.05
CA LYS A 844 -19.57 -9.89 4.83
C LYS A 844 -20.85 -10.07 4.00
N ALA A 845 -21.22 -9.07 3.20
CA ALA A 845 -22.42 -9.10 2.36
C ALA A 845 -22.26 -10.10 1.20
N VAL A 846 -21.06 -10.20 0.61
CA VAL A 846 -20.75 -11.17 -0.44
C VAL A 846 -20.81 -12.60 0.10
N SER A 847 -20.30 -12.82 1.32
CA SER A 847 -20.34 -14.13 1.98
C SER A 847 -21.75 -14.58 2.36
N SER A 848 -22.59 -13.66 2.87
CA SER A 848 -24.00 -13.97 3.17
C SER A 848 -24.80 -14.26 1.90
N MET A 849 -24.54 -13.52 0.81
CA MET A 849 -25.20 -13.75 -0.48
C MET A 849 -24.80 -15.08 -1.13
N LEU A 850 -23.56 -15.55 -0.96
CA LEU A 850 -23.14 -16.88 -1.41
C LEU A 850 -23.80 -17.99 -0.58
N CYS A 851 -23.89 -17.84 0.75
CA CYS A 851 -24.64 -18.76 1.60
C CYS A 851 -26.12 -18.81 1.18
N ASP A 852 -26.76 -17.65 1.02
CA ASP A 852 -28.17 -17.56 0.62
C ASP A 852 -28.40 -18.14 -0.79
N GLY A 853 -27.46 -17.93 -1.71
CA GLY A 853 -27.49 -18.50 -3.06
C GLY A 853 -27.33 -20.02 -3.08
N VAL A 854 -26.43 -20.58 -2.25
CA VAL A 854 -26.26 -22.03 -2.09
C VAL A 854 -27.47 -22.66 -1.37
N TYR A 855 -28.07 -21.99 -0.39
CA TYR A 855 -29.31 -22.43 0.26
C TYR A 855 -30.52 -22.39 -0.68
N ALA A 856 -30.63 -21.33 -1.51
CA ALA A 856 -31.65 -21.23 -2.55
C ALA A 856 -31.47 -22.31 -3.62
N PHE A 857 -30.23 -22.55 -4.05
CA PHE A 857 -29.86 -23.61 -4.98
C PHE A 857 -30.18 -25.00 -4.42
N GLY A 858 -29.83 -25.25 -3.15
CA GLY A 858 -30.17 -26.49 -2.46
C GLY A 858 -31.69 -26.71 -2.35
N ASN A 859 -32.47 -25.65 -2.10
CA ASN A 859 -33.93 -25.75 -2.03
C ASN A 859 -34.58 -26.01 -3.39
N VAL A 860 -34.12 -25.32 -4.45
CA VAL A 860 -34.61 -25.54 -5.82
C VAL A 860 -34.25 -26.95 -6.29
N THR A 861 -33.03 -27.41 -6.01
CA THR A 861 -32.57 -28.76 -6.39
C THR A 861 -33.30 -29.85 -5.60
N CYS A 862 -33.56 -29.68 -4.30
CA CYS A 862 -34.38 -30.62 -3.51
C CYS A 862 -35.83 -30.68 -4.00
N ASN A 863 -36.40 -29.54 -4.41
CA ASN A 863 -37.76 -29.47 -4.94
C ASN A 863 -37.88 -30.10 -6.33
N ILE A 864 -36.86 -29.96 -7.18
CA ILE A 864 -36.80 -30.56 -8.52
C ILE A 864 -36.52 -32.07 -8.45
N LEU A 865 -35.72 -32.54 -7.49
CA LEU A 865 -35.35 -33.96 -7.34
C LEU A 865 -36.30 -34.78 -6.43
N GLY A 866 -37.33 -34.17 -5.84
CA GLY A 866 -38.33 -34.88 -5.03
C GLY A 866 -37.81 -35.50 -3.73
N LEU A 867 -36.67 -35.05 -3.21
CA LEU A 867 -36.08 -35.57 -1.97
C LEU A 867 -36.80 -34.98 -0.74
N LYS A 868 -37.61 -35.80 -0.06
CA LYS A 868 -38.25 -35.42 1.22
C LYS A 868 -37.18 -35.20 2.32
N ARG A 869 -37.23 -34.03 2.98
CA ARG A 869 -36.38 -33.68 4.13
C ARG A 869 -36.55 -34.67 5.27
N LYS A 870 -35.44 -35.12 5.88
CA LYS A 870 -35.44 -35.54 7.29
C LYS A 870 -35.05 -34.30 8.11
N SER A 871 -35.91 -33.99 9.08
CA SER A 871 -35.89 -32.81 9.97
C SER A 871 -34.65 -32.70 10.82
#